data_AF-A0A4R2IMM4-F1
#
_entry.id   AF-A0A4R2IMM4-F1
#
_cell.length_a   1.000
_cell.length_b   1.000
_cell.length_c   1.000
_cell.angle_alpha   90.00
_cell.angle_beta   90.00
_cell.angle_gamma   90.00
#
_symmetry.space_group_name_H-M   'P 1'
#
loop_
_entity.id
_entity.type
_entity.pdbx_description
1 polymer ?
#
loop_
_entity_poly.entity_id
_entity_poly.type
_entity_poly.pdbx_seq_one_letter_code
_entity_poly.pdbx_strand_id
1 'polypeptide(L)'
;MSVAEFRGGQGGGQEERSPEMGFDRTPPQDLAAEQCVLGAMMLSKDAIADCIETIRGTDFYRPAHEAVFNAITDLYARGEPADAITVAAELNRRGEMARIGGAPYVHTLVASVPLAANAGYYAHIVREKAILRRLVEAGTKIVQLGYAGEGEVDDVVDEAQAEIYSVTEKRTAEDYAPLKDIMEGALDEIEAIDSRGDAMVGVPTGFTDLDELTNGLHPGQMIIVAARPAMGKALALDTPLPTPTGWTTMGEVAVGDQLLDVNGLPTTVVAATDVMLDRPCFRLFFSDGSTIVADAEHQWRVEDGGRPVVCTTADLRTAMSASPGLTPSIPGSAPRQITGHGFPAALAGEDERRVEWVDPVEGVPVRCVEVDNPDHLYLAGKTMIPTHNSTLGLDFARSASIKHGLTSCIFSLEMSRNEITMRLLSAEAKVPLHHMRNGKMTDEDWARLARKMGEVSEAPLFIDDSPNLTMMEIRAKARRLKQRHDLRLIVIDYLQLMTSGKKVESRQLEVSEFSRSIKLLAKELELPVVAICQLNRGSEQRSDKRPMASDLRESGCLTADTRLLRADTGAEISLGELLATDARDIPVWSLDDRLKLVPRTLTHAFPSGVKEVFRVKLASGREIKATANHPFLTYAGWKPLGELVPGSRVGSLRHVPAPLEVKPWDEDEITILAHLLGDGSFVKRQPIRYASIDEANLTAVAEAAHRRFGITAIRDDHAAARVTSLRLPAPYRLARGKRNPIAAWLDDLGLFGLRSHEKFIPDGIFALPKEQLARFIHHLWSTDGSVRWDAKAGQARIYYASTSRRLVDDLARLLLRHNIFSRIKTVKKAGYRDGYHLYIYGAENQLRFCDQIGVHGLRGLKVLEVAAALRDIRGNTNLDTVPKEVWGRVREVLAERKVSHREFAAAMGTKFSGSTLWKHAPSRQRLAKVADILDNADLEVLATNDIFWDTVTSIESVGEQPVYDATVLATHNFVAEGIALHNSLEQDADVVILLHREDAYERESTRPGEADFIVAKHRNGPTADVVVAFQGHYSRFVDMAHDG
;
A
#
# COMPACT_ATOMS: atom_id res chain seq x y z
N MET A 1 -60.86 -4.51 45.74
CA MET A 1 -61.21 -5.73 45.00
C MET A 1 -60.04 -6.69 45.17
N SER A 2 -60.16 -7.82 45.86
CA SER A 2 -61.31 -8.31 46.65
C SER A 2 -61.61 -7.41 47.88
N VAL A 3 -62.47 -7.87 48.81
CA VAL A 3 -62.87 -7.17 50.05
C VAL A 3 -63.08 -8.23 51.14
N ALA A 4 -62.60 -7.93 52.36
CA ALA A 4 -62.55 -8.82 53.53
C ALA A 4 -61.63 -10.07 53.35
N GLU A 5 -60.97 -10.61 54.38
CA GLU A 5 -60.95 -10.33 55.83
C GLU A 5 -59.49 -10.15 56.34
N PHE A 6 -59.17 -9.98 57.63
CA PHE A 6 -59.54 -8.93 58.60
C PHE A 6 -58.64 -9.15 59.85
N ARG A 7 -57.59 -8.33 60.05
CA ARG A 7 -56.84 -8.10 61.32
C ARG A 7 -56.37 -9.30 62.18
N GLY A 8 -55.05 -9.38 62.39
CA GLY A 8 -54.41 -9.95 63.58
C GLY A 8 -52.92 -9.57 63.63
N GLY A 9 -52.38 -9.17 64.77
CA GLY A 9 -51.00 -8.66 64.84
C GLY A 9 -50.32 -8.74 66.21
N GLN A 10 -49.23 -9.50 66.25
CA GLN A 10 -48.10 -9.62 67.19
C GLN A 10 -47.22 -10.72 66.53
N GLY A 11 -45.90 -10.65 66.36
CA GLY A 11 -44.86 -10.08 67.23
C GLY A 11 -44.12 -11.25 67.89
N GLY A 12 -42.82 -11.50 67.67
CA GLY A 12 -41.87 -10.87 66.76
C GLY A 12 -40.52 -11.61 66.76
N GLY A 13 -39.65 -11.33 65.79
CA GLY A 13 -38.32 -11.92 65.63
C GLY A 13 -37.54 -11.15 64.56
N GLN A 14 -36.22 -11.03 64.72
CA GLN A 14 -35.40 -10.13 63.88
C GLN A 14 -34.75 -10.89 62.72
N GLU A 15 -34.95 -10.38 61.51
CA GLU A 15 -34.01 -10.55 60.40
C GLU A 15 -33.54 -9.16 59.94
N GLU A 16 -32.24 -9.00 59.73
CA GLU A 16 -31.65 -7.71 59.35
C GLU A 16 -31.92 -7.43 57.87
N ARG A 17 -32.53 -6.27 57.58
CA ARG A 17 -32.70 -5.82 56.19
C ARG A 17 -31.38 -5.30 55.63
N SER A 18 -30.80 -6.04 54.70
CA SER A 18 -29.85 -5.51 53.72
C SER A 18 -30.44 -4.26 53.04
N PRO A 19 -29.67 -3.16 52.87
CA PRO A 19 -30.18 -1.94 52.25
C PRO A 19 -30.38 -2.13 50.73
N GLU A 20 -31.53 -1.70 50.23
CA GLU A 20 -31.85 -1.68 48.79
C GLU A 20 -30.95 -0.67 48.06
N MET A 21 -30.14 -1.10 47.09
CA MET A 21 -29.33 -0.18 46.28
C MET A 21 -30.18 0.50 45.20
N GLY A 22 -30.65 1.71 45.51
CA GLY A 22 -31.21 2.62 44.50
C GLY A 22 -30.17 3.10 43.49
N PHE A 23 -30.61 3.31 42.24
CA PHE A 23 -29.81 3.89 41.15
C PHE A 23 -29.66 5.42 41.31
N ASP A 24 -28.97 5.86 42.36
CA ASP A 24 -28.58 7.27 42.53
C ASP A 24 -27.12 7.35 43.00
N ARG A 25 -26.20 7.25 42.03
CA ARG A 25 -24.74 7.41 42.22
C ARG A 25 -24.24 8.49 41.27
N THR A 26 -23.76 9.58 41.84
CA THR A 26 -23.02 10.62 41.12
C THR A 26 -21.74 10.06 40.50
N PRO A 27 -21.36 10.45 39.27
CA PRO A 27 -20.09 10.02 38.67
C PRO A 27 -18.87 10.38 39.54
N PRO A 28 -17.80 9.55 39.52
CA PRO A 28 -16.55 9.80 40.25
C PRO A 28 -15.98 11.21 39.99
N GLN A 29 -15.83 11.99 41.05
CA GLN A 29 -15.36 13.37 41.01
C GLN A 29 -14.65 13.74 42.31
N ASP A 30 -13.78 14.74 42.27
CA ASP A 30 -13.26 15.40 43.48
C ASP A 30 -13.15 16.90 43.21
N LEU A 31 -14.21 17.62 43.58
CA LEU A 31 -14.31 19.06 43.32
C LEU A 31 -13.29 19.87 44.12
N ALA A 32 -12.81 19.37 45.27
CA ALA A 32 -11.82 20.06 46.07
C ALA A 32 -10.43 19.93 45.44
N ALA A 33 -10.08 18.73 44.93
CA ALA A 33 -8.85 18.53 44.15
C ALA A 33 -8.87 19.38 42.87
N GLU A 34 -9.97 19.42 42.12
CA GLU A 34 -10.10 20.27 40.93
C GLU A 34 -9.90 21.77 41.24
N GLN A 35 -10.46 22.26 42.34
CA GLN A 35 -10.28 23.65 42.77
C GLN A 35 -8.83 23.94 43.19
N CYS A 36 -8.20 23.02 43.95
CA CYS A 36 -6.81 23.14 44.36
C CYS A 36 -5.83 23.14 43.17
N VAL A 37 -6.07 22.31 42.14
CA VAL A 37 -5.28 22.30 40.90
C VAL A 37 -5.32 23.67 40.22
N LEU A 38 -6.51 24.18 39.90
CA LEU A 38 -6.65 25.45 39.17
C LEU A 38 -6.09 26.63 39.96
N GLY A 39 -6.33 26.67 41.27
CA GLY A 39 -5.75 27.68 42.14
C GLY A 39 -4.22 27.61 42.21
N ALA A 40 -3.64 26.41 42.30
CA ALA A 40 -2.19 26.22 42.39
C ALA A 40 -1.48 26.62 41.09
N MET A 41 -2.08 26.27 39.94
CA MET A 41 -1.64 26.73 38.62
C MET A 41 -1.68 28.26 38.48
N MET A 42 -2.64 28.93 39.13
CA MET A 42 -2.71 30.41 39.20
C MET A 42 -1.81 31.05 40.27
N LEU A 43 -1.09 30.25 41.07
CA LEU A 43 -0.18 30.71 42.13
C LEU A 43 1.31 30.46 41.79
N SER A 44 1.64 29.42 41.03
CA SER A 44 3.00 29.14 40.60
C SER A 44 3.05 28.66 39.15
N LYS A 45 4.07 29.14 38.41
CA LYS A 45 4.36 28.68 37.05
C LYS A 45 4.72 27.19 37.02
N ASP A 46 5.44 26.71 38.03
CA ASP A 46 5.93 25.33 38.07
C ASP A 46 4.77 24.35 38.23
N ALA A 47 3.77 24.72 39.05
CA ALA A 47 2.51 23.99 39.19
C ALA A 47 1.68 23.90 37.90
N ILE A 48 1.94 24.75 36.89
CA ILE A 48 1.32 24.62 35.56
C ILE A 48 1.96 23.45 34.80
N ALA A 49 3.28 23.28 34.88
CA ALA A 49 4.00 22.20 34.22
C ALA A 49 3.58 20.82 34.77
N ASP A 50 3.67 20.63 36.09
CA ASP A 50 3.27 19.39 36.79
C ASP A 50 1.84 18.94 36.42
N CYS A 51 0.91 19.90 36.33
CA CYS A 51 -0.48 19.65 36.00
C CYS A 51 -0.67 19.31 34.52
N ILE A 52 -0.02 20.01 33.57
CA ILE A 52 -0.10 19.68 32.14
C ILE A 52 0.52 18.30 31.84
N GLU A 53 1.57 17.92 32.56
CA GLU A 53 2.12 16.56 32.48
C GLU A 53 1.13 15.51 33.01
N THR A 54 0.31 15.83 34.01
CA THR A 54 -0.56 14.86 34.66
C THR A 54 -1.96 14.74 34.03
N ILE A 55 -2.61 15.83 33.63
CA ILE A 55 -4.04 15.89 33.23
C ILE A 55 -4.29 16.68 31.92
N ARG A 56 -5.55 16.66 31.46
CA ARG A 56 -6.12 17.48 30.38
C ARG A 56 -7.41 18.18 30.85
N GLY A 57 -7.88 19.18 30.10
CA GLY A 57 -9.13 19.90 30.42
C GLY A 57 -10.35 18.98 30.56
N THR A 58 -10.41 17.91 29.77
CA THR A 58 -11.46 16.89 29.79
C THR A 58 -11.43 15.94 31.01
N ASP A 59 -10.36 15.93 31.80
CA ASP A 59 -10.29 15.15 33.05
C ASP A 59 -11.12 15.79 34.18
N PHE A 60 -11.39 17.10 34.12
CA PHE A 60 -12.25 17.79 35.08
C PHE A 60 -13.72 17.36 34.94
N TYR A 61 -14.42 17.12 36.05
CA TYR A 61 -15.85 16.80 36.04
C TYR A 61 -16.72 18.03 35.78
N ARG A 62 -16.26 19.24 36.15
CA ARG A 62 -16.98 20.48 35.86
C ARG A 62 -16.49 21.14 34.56
N PRO A 63 -17.36 21.38 33.56
CA PRO A 63 -17.02 22.20 32.38
C PRO A 63 -16.57 23.63 32.72
N ALA A 64 -16.98 24.16 33.88
CA ALA A 64 -16.48 25.42 34.40
C ALA A 64 -14.99 25.36 34.83
N HIS A 65 -14.51 24.21 35.27
CA HIS A 65 -13.11 24.00 35.64
C HIS A 65 -12.25 23.69 34.40
N GLU A 66 -12.78 22.91 33.44
CA GLU A 66 -12.20 22.75 32.11
C GLU A 66 -11.94 24.10 31.41
N ALA A 67 -12.92 25.00 31.38
CA ALA A 67 -12.76 26.33 30.77
C ALA A 67 -11.64 27.16 31.44
N VAL A 68 -11.53 27.10 32.77
CA VAL A 68 -10.46 27.78 33.52
C VAL A 68 -9.09 27.12 33.23
N PHE A 69 -9.01 25.78 33.19
CA PHE A 69 -7.79 25.06 32.83
C PHE A 69 -7.31 25.46 31.44
N ASN A 70 -8.19 25.43 30.44
CA ASN A 70 -7.85 25.77 29.06
C ASN A 70 -7.41 27.25 28.92
N ALA A 71 -8.03 28.18 29.68
CA ALA A 71 -7.58 29.56 29.73
C ALA A 71 -6.17 29.72 30.35
N ILE A 72 -5.86 28.96 31.39
CA ILE A 72 -4.52 28.93 32.01
C ILE A 72 -3.48 28.33 31.05
N THR A 73 -3.77 27.19 30.41
CA THR A 73 -2.82 26.54 29.48
C THR A 73 -2.53 27.41 28.26
N ASP A 74 -3.54 28.12 27.74
CA ASP A 74 -3.36 28.99 26.58
C ASP A 74 -2.58 30.26 26.92
N LEU A 75 -2.77 30.84 28.11
CA LEU A 75 -1.92 31.92 28.61
C LEU A 75 -0.46 31.46 28.73
N TYR A 76 -0.25 30.29 29.37
CA TYR A 76 1.07 29.68 29.53
C TYR A 76 1.76 29.39 28.18
N ALA A 77 1.02 28.85 27.20
CA ALA A 77 1.52 28.57 25.86
C ALA A 77 1.89 29.84 25.06
N ARG A 78 1.22 30.98 25.32
CA ARG A 78 1.61 32.29 24.79
C ARG A 78 2.79 32.94 25.55
N GLY A 79 3.26 32.32 26.64
CA GLY A 79 4.28 32.89 27.53
C GLY A 79 3.75 34.02 28.41
N GLU A 80 2.43 34.23 28.47
CA GLU A 80 1.78 35.22 29.34
C GLU A 80 1.69 34.65 30.78
N PRO A 81 1.83 35.49 31.83
CA PRO A 81 1.60 35.05 33.20
C PRO A 81 0.12 34.66 33.37
N ALA A 82 -0.15 33.48 33.92
CA ALA A 82 -1.50 32.97 34.16
C ALA A 82 -1.90 33.16 35.63
N ASP A 83 -2.19 34.39 36.03
CA ASP A 83 -2.67 34.74 37.37
C ASP A 83 -4.21 34.98 37.36
N ALA A 84 -4.81 35.17 38.54
CA ALA A 84 -6.25 35.35 38.66
C ALA A 84 -6.82 36.55 37.86
N ILE A 85 -6.01 37.58 37.56
CA ILE A 85 -6.42 38.76 36.79
C ILE A 85 -6.30 38.47 35.28
N THR A 86 -5.20 37.86 34.83
CA THR A 86 -5.02 37.53 33.40
C THR A 86 -5.96 36.40 32.96
N VAL A 87 -6.16 35.37 33.80
CA VAL A 87 -7.14 34.29 33.56
C VAL A 87 -8.56 34.85 33.52
N ALA A 88 -8.92 35.77 34.43
CA ALA A 88 -10.21 36.46 34.37
C ALA A 88 -10.38 37.29 33.09
N ALA A 89 -9.32 37.97 32.63
CA ALA A 89 -9.35 38.74 31.39
C ALA A 89 -9.50 37.84 30.14
N GLU A 90 -8.81 36.70 30.10
CA GLU A 90 -8.90 35.70 29.03
C GLU A 90 -10.28 35.03 28.98
N LEU A 91 -10.84 34.63 30.13
CA LEU A 91 -12.19 34.05 30.21
C LEU A 91 -13.29 35.06 29.83
N ASN A 92 -13.07 36.35 30.11
CA ASN A 92 -13.98 37.41 29.67
C ASN A 92 -13.84 37.68 28.16
N ARG A 93 -12.61 37.62 27.60
CA ARG A 93 -12.33 37.69 26.15
C ARG A 93 -12.98 36.55 25.37
N ARG A 94 -13.07 35.35 25.96
CA ARG A 94 -13.78 34.18 25.41
C ARG A 94 -15.30 34.20 25.59
N GLY A 95 -15.83 35.13 26.39
CA GLY A 95 -17.25 35.17 26.77
C GLY A 95 -17.68 34.10 27.79
N GLU A 96 -16.74 33.33 28.34
CA GLU A 96 -17.00 32.19 29.23
C GLU A 96 -17.09 32.59 30.71
N MET A 97 -16.71 33.82 31.05
CA MET A 97 -16.75 34.35 32.42
C MET A 97 -18.11 34.16 33.12
N ALA A 98 -19.23 34.19 32.39
CA ALA A 98 -20.55 33.89 32.94
C ALA A 98 -20.78 32.40 33.27
N ARG A 99 -20.17 31.48 32.50
CA ARG A 99 -20.27 30.02 32.69
C ARG A 99 -19.53 29.55 33.94
N ILE A 100 -18.45 30.23 34.32
CA ILE A 100 -17.60 29.85 35.46
C ILE A 100 -18.04 30.45 36.81
N GLY A 101 -19.15 31.19 36.87
CA GLY A 101 -19.62 31.87 38.09
C GLY A 101 -19.06 33.29 38.31
N GLY A 102 -18.41 33.87 37.30
CA GLY A 102 -17.92 35.25 37.33
C GLY A 102 -16.58 35.44 38.05
N ALA A 103 -16.06 36.67 38.00
CA ALA A 103 -14.73 37.03 38.52
C ALA A 103 -14.47 36.62 39.99
N PRO A 104 -15.45 36.68 40.93
CA PRO A 104 -15.22 36.21 42.30
C PRO A 104 -14.84 34.74 42.39
N TYR A 105 -15.29 33.89 41.47
CA TYR A 105 -14.98 32.46 41.50
C TYR A 105 -13.48 32.19 41.21
N VAL A 106 -12.87 32.96 40.31
CA VAL A 106 -11.42 32.84 40.01
C VAL A 106 -10.58 33.14 41.25
N HIS A 107 -10.95 34.15 42.04
CA HIS A 107 -10.31 34.43 43.32
C HIS A 107 -10.59 33.36 44.38
N THR A 108 -11.78 32.76 44.40
CA THR A 108 -12.10 31.61 45.28
C THR A 108 -11.26 30.38 44.95
N LEU A 109 -10.96 30.11 43.68
CA LEU A 109 -10.06 29.03 43.27
C LEU A 109 -8.67 29.23 43.87
N VAL A 110 -8.08 30.43 43.71
CA VAL A 110 -6.77 30.77 44.32
C VAL A 110 -6.82 30.68 45.86
N ALA A 111 -7.90 31.13 46.49
CA ALA A 111 -8.07 31.06 47.95
C ALA A 111 -8.33 29.63 48.49
N SER A 112 -8.62 28.64 47.62
CA SER A 112 -8.88 27.25 48.04
C SER A 112 -7.61 26.43 48.26
N VAL A 113 -6.44 26.90 47.80
CA VAL A 113 -5.18 26.16 47.77
C VAL A 113 -4.47 26.18 49.12
N PRO A 114 -4.18 25.02 49.75
CA PRO A 114 -3.40 25.00 50.98
C PRO A 114 -1.91 25.25 50.72
N LEU A 115 -1.34 24.60 49.70
CA LEU A 115 0.05 24.69 49.28
C LEU A 115 0.16 24.45 47.77
N ALA A 116 0.68 25.41 47.01
CA ALA A 116 0.80 25.29 45.55
C ALA A 116 1.79 24.19 45.11
N ALA A 117 2.79 23.86 45.92
CA ALA A 117 3.76 22.80 45.65
C ALA A 117 3.16 21.37 45.61
N ASN A 118 1.91 21.20 46.06
CA ASN A 118 1.20 19.91 46.01
C ASN A 118 0.36 19.75 44.71
N ALA A 119 0.51 20.63 43.72
CA ALA A 119 -0.30 20.66 42.50
C ALA A 119 -0.37 19.30 41.78
N GLY A 120 0.77 18.65 41.54
CA GLY A 120 0.83 17.32 40.91
C GLY A 120 0.05 16.25 41.70
N TYR A 121 0.07 16.28 43.03
CA TYR A 121 -0.71 15.34 43.86
C TYR A 121 -2.23 15.54 43.69
N TYR A 122 -2.70 16.79 43.66
CA TYR A 122 -4.11 17.07 43.37
C TYR A 122 -4.48 16.71 41.93
N ALA A 123 -3.59 16.92 40.95
CA ALA A 123 -3.79 16.51 39.57
C ALA A 123 -3.89 14.99 39.41
N HIS A 124 -3.11 14.21 40.17
CA HIS A 124 -3.27 12.75 40.23
C HIS A 124 -4.66 12.33 40.74
N ILE A 125 -5.20 12.99 41.77
CA ILE A 125 -6.57 12.71 42.26
C ILE A 125 -7.61 12.99 41.17
N VAL A 126 -7.51 14.13 40.47
CA VAL A 126 -8.42 14.47 39.35
C VAL A 126 -8.32 13.41 38.24
N ARG A 127 -7.10 12.99 37.87
CA ARG A 127 -6.85 11.93 36.87
C ARG A 127 -7.46 10.58 37.26
N GLU A 128 -7.31 10.16 38.52
CA GLU A 128 -7.94 8.93 39.01
C GLU A 128 -9.45 8.99 38.89
N LYS A 129 -10.08 10.12 39.26
CA LYS A 129 -11.54 10.26 39.12
C LYS A 129 -11.94 10.25 37.65
N ALA A 130 -11.19 10.90 36.77
CA ALA A 130 -11.45 10.90 35.33
C ALA A 130 -11.38 9.50 34.69
N ILE A 131 -10.38 8.68 35.06
CA ILE A 131 -10.29 7.28 34.63
C ILE A 131 -11.49 6.47 35.14
N LEU A 132 -11.89 6.68 36.40
CA LEU A 132 -13.08 6.02 36.97
C LEU A 132 -14.40 6.48 36.32
N ARG A 133 -14.52 7.73 35.85
CA ARG A 133 -15.66 8.17 35.02
C ARG A 133 -15.67 7.46 33.66
N ARG A 134 -14.54 7.50 32.94
CA ARG A 134 -14.40 6.84 31.64
C ARG A 134 -14.70 5.34 31.70
N LEU A 135 -14.33 4.67 32.79
CA LEU A 135 -14.71 3.27 33.03
C LEU A 135 -16.22 3.05 33.21
N VAL A 136 -16.93 3.97 33.88
CA VAL A 136 -18.39 3.94 34.03
C VAL A 136 -19.09 4.27 32.71
N GLU A 137 -18.56 5.20 31.93
CA GLU A 137 -19.05 5.59 30.61
C GLU A 137 -18.91 4.42 29.61
N ALA A 138 -17.71 3.84 29.47
CA ALA A 138 -17.47 2.65 28.64
C ALA A 138 -18.32 1.46 29.09
N GLY A 139 -18.39 1.18 30.40
CA GLY A 139 -19.27 0.13 30.95
C GLY A 139 -20.75 0.35 30.63
N THR A 140 -21.21 1.60 30.62
CA THR A 140 -22.57 1.96 30.21
C THR A 140 -22.79 1.75 28.71
N LYS A 141 -21.82 2.12 27.86
CA LYS A 141 -21.91 1.87 26.40
C LYS A 141 -21.90 0.38 26.09
N ILE A 142 -21.08 -0.43 26.76
CA ILE A 142 -21.03 -1.90 26.58
C ILE A 142 -22.37 -2.54 26.97
N VAL A 143 -23.03 -2.07 28.03
CA VAL A 143 -24.39 -2.49 28.38
C VAL A 143 -25.40 -2.08 27.30
N GLN A 144 -25.26 -0.90 26.71
CA GLN A 144 -26.13 -0.46 25.60
C GLN A 144 -25.92 -1.31 24.33
N LEU A 145 -24.68 -1.64 23.96
CA LEU A 145 -24.36 -2.56 22.86
C LEU A 145 -25.01 -3.93 23.08
N GLY A 146 -24.89 -4.50 24.28
CA GLY A 146 -25.52 -5.77 24.64
C GLY A 146 -27.05 -5.78 24.63
N TYR A 147 -27.70 -4.62 24.73
CA TYR A 147 -29.16 -4.45 24.56
C TYR A 147 -29.59 -4.05 23.14
N ALA A 148 -28.67 -3.56 22.29
CA ALA A 148 -28.99 -3.12 20.93
C ALA A 148 -29.32 -4.29 20.00
N GLY A 149 -28.57 -5.39 20.09
CA GLY A 149 -28.94 -6.69 19.50
C GLY A 149 -28.94 -6.80 17.97
N GLU A 150 -28.38 -5.82 17.24
CA GLU A 150 -28.24 -5.83 15.78
C GLU A 150 -26.74 -5.84 15.39
N GLY A 151 -26.25 -6.97 14.87
CA GLY A 151 -24.85 -7.19 14.45
C GLY A 151 -24.49 -8.68 14.45
N GLU A 152 -23.29 -9.05 13.96
CA GLU A 152 -22.70 -10.35 14.31
C GLU A 152 -22.11 -10.28 15.72
N VAL A 153 -22.05 -11.41 16.44
CA VAL A 153 -21.65 -11.43 17.85
C VAL A 153 -20.22 -10.94 18.04
N ASP A 154 -19.34 -11.26 17.07
CA ASP A 154 -17.93 -10.92 17.13
C ASP A 154 -17.68 -9.42 16.90
N ASP A 155 -18.44 -8.75 16.01
CA ASP A 155 -18.41 -7.28 15.84
C ASP A 155 -18.74 -6.57 17.17
N VAL A 156 -19.79 -7.03 17.86
CA VAL A 156 -20.24 -6.45 19.14
C VAL A 156 -19.22 -6.70 20.26
N VAL A 157 -18.53 -7.83 20.23
CA VAL A 157 -17.43 -8.14 21.16
C VAL A 157 -16.19 -7.29 20.87
N ASP A 158 -15.86 -7.01 19.62
CA ASP A 158 -14.72 -6.17 19.24
C ASP A 158 -14.98 -4.68 19.51
N GLU A 159 -16.19 -4.14 19.28
CA GLU A 159 -16.53 -2.78 19.73
C GLU A 159 -16.49 -2.68 21.27
N ALA A 160 -17.04 -3.67 21.98
CA ALA A 160 -16.98 -3.70 23.44
C ALA A 160 -15.54 -3.80 23.98
N GLN A 161 -14.65 -4.52 23.29
CA GLN A 161 -13.21 -4.54 23.61
C GLN A 161 -12.56 -3.18 23.37
N ALA A 162 -12.80 -2.55 22.21
CA ALA A 162 -12.23 -1.24 21.87
C ALA A 162 -12.61 -0.16 22.91
N GLU A 163 -13.85 -0.16 23.38
CA GLU A 163 -14.32 0.72 24.45
C GLU A 163 -13.54 0.52 25.76
N ILE A 164 -13.33 -0.72 26.21
CA ILE A 164 -12.51 -1.00 27.41
C ILE A 164 -11.06 -0.54 27.23
N TYR A 165 -10.47 -0.76 26.05
CA TYR A 165 -9.08 -0.36 25.78
C TYR A 165 -8.91 1.18 25.76
N SER A 166 -9.92 1.95 25.33
CA SER A 166 -9.87 3.43 25.38
C SER A 166 -9.68 3.99 26.80
N VAL A 167 -10.20 3.29 27.82
CA VAL A 167 -10.08 3.67 29.23
C VAL A 167 -8.66 3.43 29.78
N THR A 168 -7.90 2.51 29.16
CA THR A 168 -6.58 2.08 29.65
C THR A 168 -5.38 2.75 28.98
N GLU A 169 -5.62 3.73 28.10
CA GLU A 169 -4.56 4.41 27.35
C GLU A 169 -3.60 5.21 28.28
N LYS A 170 -2.45 4.61 28.56
CA LYS A 170 -1.25 5.34 29.02
C LYS A 170 -0.64 6.04 27.82
N ARG A 171 -0.32 7.33 27.96
CA ARG A 171 0.34 8.13 26.94
C ARG A 171 1.57 7.42 26.36
N THR A 172 1.53 7.09 25.07
CA THR A 172 2.65 7.41 24.17
C THR A 172 2.90 8.92 24.24
N ALA A 173 4.16 9.35 24.35
CA ALA A 173 4.53 10.76 24.30
C ALA A 173 4.75 11.19 22.84
N GLU A 174 4.34 12.41 22.48
CA GLU A 174 4.44 12.90 21.10
C GLU A 174 5.80 13.59 20.81
N ASP A 175 6.51 12.98 19.88
CA ASP A 175 7.29 13.57 18.78
C ASP A 175 8.54 14.44 19.01
N TYR A 176 8.75 15.12 20.15
CA TYR A 176 9.94 16.00 20.30
C TYR A 176 10.65 15.92 21.67
N ALA A 177 11.68 15.07 21.74
CA ALA A 177 12.69 15.12 22.79
C ALA A 177 13.88 16.04 22.39
N PRO A 178 14.45 16.86 23.29
CA PRO A 178 15.68 17.61 23.02
C PRO A 178 16.86 16.68 22.71
N LEU A 179 17.71 17.06 21.75
CA LEU A 179 18.85 16.22 21.33
C LEU A 179 19.78 15.86 22.50
N LYS A 180 19.94 16.75 23.50
CA LYS A 180 20.73 16.47 24.72
C LYS A 180 20.22 15.22 25.45
N ASP A 181 18.90 15.08 25.57
CA ASP A 181 18.28 14.06 26.42
C ASP A 181 18.19 12.71 25.67
N ILE A 182 18.20 12.77 24.33
CA ILE A 182 18.45 11.59 23.47
C ILE A 182 19.94 11.20 23.51
N MET A 183 20.86 12.17 23.51
CA MET A 183 22.30 11.93 23.51
C MET A 183 22.80 11.24 24.78
N GLU A 184 22.22 11.51 25.94
CA GLU A 184 22.56 10.78 27.17
C GLU A 184 22.24 9.28 27.03
N GLY A 185 21.04 8.91 26.59
CA GLY A 185 20.69 7.51 26.30
C GLY A 185 21.51 6.87 25.18
N ALA A 186 21.84 7.61 24.12
CA ALA A 186 22.68 7.10 23.02
C ALA A 186 24.15 6.92 23.42
N LEU A 187 24.66 7.71 24.38
CA LEU A 187 25.98 7.52 24.97
C LEU A 187 25.98 6.33 25.95
N ASP A 188 24.93 6.18 26.76
CA ASP A 188 24.74 5.00 27.61
C ASP A 188 24.70 3.70 26.78
N GLU A 189 24.06 3.70 25.60
CA GLU A 189 24.09 2.56 24.66
C GLU A 189 25.50 2.30 24.10
N ILE A 190 26.26 3.34 23.74
CA ILE A 190 27.64 3.20 23.23
C ILE A 190 28.59 2.70 24.31
N GLU A 191 28.50 3.22 25.55
CA GLU A 191 29.28 2.71 26.69
C GLU A 191 28.84 1.29 27.09
N ALA A 192 27.56 0.93 26.93
CA ALA A 192 27.07 -0.43 27.12
C ALA A 192 27.52 -1.41 26.02
N ILE A 193 27.96 -0.92 24.85
CA ILE A 193 28.60 -1.73 23.80
C ILE A 193 30.10 -1.88 24.10
N ASP A 194 30.81 -0.78 24.36
CA ASP A 194 32.26 -0.80 24.62
C ASP A 194 32.63 -1.60 25.89
N SER A 195 31.78 -1.54 26.92
CA SER A 195 31.95 -2.33 28.16
C SER A 195 31.59 -3.81 28.03
N ARG A 196 31.04 -4.26 26.89
CA ARG A 196 30.63 -5.65 26.63
C ARG A 196 31.39 -6.26 25.44
N GLY A 197 32.70 -6.40 25.58
CA GLY A 197 33.56 -7.00 24.55
C GLY A 197 33.02 -8.32 23.97
N ASP A 198 32.96 -8.40 22.65
CA ASP A 198 32.41 -9.49 21.82
C ASP A 198 30.97 -9.95 22.12
N ALA A 199 30.19 -9.19 22.88
CA ALA A 199 28.79 -9.52 23.13
C ALA A 199 27.86 -8.98 22.03
N MET A 200 27.32 -9.89 21.20
CA MET A 200 26.36 -9.61 20.13
C MET A 200 25.15 -8.78 20.62
N VAL A 201 24.73 -7.80 19.82
CA VAL A 201 23.73 -6.78 20.22
C VAL A 201 22.29 -7.19 19.85
N GLY A 202 22.11 -7.82 18.69
CA GLY A 202 20.82 -8.35 18.23
C GLY A 202 20.46 -9.71 18.85
N VAL A 203 19.34 -10.28 18.41
CA VAL A 203 18.97 -11.67 18.71
C VAL A 203 19.78 -12.60 17.79
N PRO A 204 20.61 -13.52 18.32
CA PRO A 204 21.46 -14.38 17.51
C PRO A 204 20.64 -15.32 16.63
N THR A 205 20.82 -15.24 15.32
CA THR A 205 20.24 -16.18 14.34
C THR A 205 20.75 -17.60 14.57
N GLY A 206 21.95 -17.74 15.13
CA GLY A 206 22.58 -19.01 15.44
C GLY A 206 23.36 -19.60 14.27
N PHE A 207 23.69 -18.76 13.28
CA PHE A 207 24.57 -19.02 12.16
C PHE A 207 25.70 -17.99 12.17
N THR A 208 26.94 -18.44 12.30
CA THR A 208 28.09 -17.57 12.63
C THR A 208 28.26 -16.45 11.59
N ASP A 209 28.37 -16.80 10.31
CA ASP A 209 28.59 -15.86 9.20
C ASP A 209 27.43 -14.86 9.01
N LEU A 210 26.19 -15.28 9.32
CA LEU A 210 25.01 -14.40 9.25
C LEU A 210 24.95 -13.45 10.46
N ASP A 211 25.33 -13.93 11.64
CA ASP A 211 25.42 -13.12 12.85
C ASP A 211 26.61 -12.14 12.78
N GLU A 212 27.73 -12.48 12.15
CA GLU A 212 28.82 -11.54 11.81
C GLU A 212 28.36 -10.45 10.81
N LEU A 213 27.58 -10.83 9.79
CA LEU A 213 27.06 -9.90 8.78
C LEU A 213 25.99 -8.93 9.33
N THR A 214 25.25 -9.34 10.36
CA THR A 214 24.07 -8.61 10.88
C THR A 214 24.24 -8.04 12.29
N ASN A 215 25.19 -8.53 13.09
CA ASN A 215 25.24 -8.38 14.56
C ASN A 215 23.98 -8.93 15.26
N GLY A 216 23.36 -9.96 14.66
CA GLY A 216 22.08 -10.51 15.08
C GLY A 216 20.87 -9.68 14.64
N LEU A 217 19.66 -10.18 14.92
CA LEU A 217 18.41 -9.51 14.53
C LEU A 217 18.06 -8.38 15.52
N HIS A 218 18.07 -7.14 15.05
CA HIS A 218 17.94 -5.97 15.93
C HIS A 218 16.47 -5.61 16.28
N PRO A 219 16.22 -4.98 17.45
CA PRO A 219 14.96 -4.33 17.78
C PRO A 219 14.39 -3.46 16.66
N GLY A 220 13.07 -3.50 16.46
CA GLY A 220 12.39 -2.67 15.47
C GLY A 220 12.55 -3.10 14.00
N GLN A 221 13.30 -4.17 13.72
CA GLN A 221 13.48 -4.71 12.36
C GLN A 221 12.31 -5.59 11.91
N MET A 222 11.92 -5.43 10.64
CA MET A 222 11.18 -6.42 9.87
C MET A 222 12.17 -7.16 8.97
N ILE A 223 12.23 -8.48 9.13
CA ILE A 223 13.07 -9.38 8.33
C ILE A 223 12.13 -10.22 7.45
N ILE A 224 12.35 -10.22 6.14
CA ILE A 224 11.67 -11.12 5.22
C ILE A 224 12.58 -12.31 4.93
N VAL A 225 12.06 -13.52 5.11
CA VAL A 225 12.69 -14.78 4.66
C VAL A 225 11.86 -15.33 3.50
N ALA A 226 12.49 -15.51 2.35
CA ALA A 226 11.80 -15.88 1.12
C ALA A 226 12.35 -17.16 0.49
N ALA A 227 11.47 -18.10 0.14
CA ALA A 227 11.87 -19.38 -0.47
C ALA A 227 10.92 -19.77 -1.60
N ARG A 228 11.44 -20.56 -2.56
CA ARG A 228 10.60 -21.19 -3.60
C ARG A 228 9.86 -22.40 -3.02
N PRO A 229 8.56 -22.60 -3.33
CA PRO A 229 7.86 -23.84 -3.03
C PRO A 229 8.58 -25.08 -3.60
N ALA A 230 8.52 -26.21 -2.90
CA ALA A 230 9.18 -27.45 -3.32
C ALA A 230 8.56 -28.09 -4.60
N MET A 231 9.40 -28.58 -5.52
CA MET A 231 8.98 -29.19 -6.79
C MET A 231 8.50 -30.66 -6.69
N GLY A 232 7.56 -30.94 -5.78
CA GLY A 232 7.06 -32.29 -5.44
C GLY A 232 5.63 -32.62 -5.90
N LYS A 233 5.16 -32.09 -7.05
CA LYS A 233 3.73 -32.17 -7.46
C LYS A 233 3.48 -32.45 -8.96
N ALA A 234 4.43 -33.02 -9.71
CA ALA A 234 4.21 -33.29 -11.14
C ALA A 234 3.44 -34.60 -11.38
N LEU A 235 2.73 -34.69 -12.51
CA LEU A 235 1.90 -35.84 -12.91
C LEU A 235 2.05 -36.14 -14.40
N ALA A 236 1.85 -37.40 -14.79
CA ALA A 236 1.96 -37.84 -16.19
C ALA A 236 0.96 -37.11 -17.11
N LEU A 237 1.35 -36.82 -18.35
CA LEU A 237 0.51 -36.04 -19.27
C LEU A 237 -0.87 -36.67 -19.57
N ASP A 238 -0.99 -37.99 -19.52
CA ASP A 238 -2.25 -38.72 -19.69
C ASP A 238 -3.15 -38.70 -18.45
N THR A 239 -2.70 -38.10 -17.34
CA THR A 239 -3.49 -37.98 -16.11
C THR A 239 -4.76 -37.17 -16.39
N PRO A 240 -5.97 -37.75 -16.18
CA PRO A 240 -7.22 -37.06 -16.44
C PRO A 240 -7.49 -36.02 -15.33
N LEU A 241 -7.95 -34.84 -15.73
CA LEU A 241 -8.34 -33.74 -14.84
C LEU A 241 -9.83 -33.43 -15.11
N PRO A 242 -10.74 -33.51 -14.13
CA PRO A 242 -12.14 -33.20 -14.35
C PRO A 242 -12.35 -31.70 -14.38
N THR A 243 -13.26 -31.31 -15.27
CA THR A 243 -13.67 -29.92 -15.51
C THR A 243 -15.14 -29.76 -15.15
N PRO A 244 -15.68 -28.53 -15.05
CA PRO A 244 -17.11 -28.30 -14.86
C PRO A 244 -18.03 -28.89 -15.96
N THR A 245 -17.46 -29.35 -17.07
CA THR A 245 -18.18 -29.88 -18.25
C THR A 245 -17.79 -31.30 -18.63
N GLY A 246 -16.82 -31.94 -17.96
CA GLY A 246 -16.34 -33.27 -18.29
C GLY A 246 -14.93 -33.56 -17.77
N TRP A 247 -14.01 -33.92 -18.67
CA TRP A 247 -12.61 -34.22 -18.38
C TRP A 247 -11.70 -33.63 -19.45
N THR A 248 -10.51 -33.19 -19.04
CA THR A 248 -9.33 -32.89 -19.87
C THR A 248 -8.16 -33.76 -19.40
N THR A 249 -6.95 -33.59 -19.94
CA THR A 249 -5.73 -34.27 -19.49
C THR A 249 -4.62 -33.28 -19.12
N MET A 250 -3.65 -33.72 -18.31
CA MET A 250 -2.49 -32.91 -17.90
C MET A 250 -1.62 -32.45 -19.10
N GLY A 251 -1.65 -33.16 -20.22
CA GLY A 251 -1.03 -32.76 -21.48
C GLY A 251 -1.83 -31.75 -22.31
N GLU A 252 -3.16 -31.79 -22.23
CA GLU A 252 -4.06 -30.94 -23.03
C GLU A 252 -4.44 -29.63 -22.32
N VAL A 253 -4.41 -29.60 -20.99
CA VAL A 253 -4.79 -28.44 -20.17
C VAL A 253 -3.90 -27.21 -20.43
N ALA A 254 -4.53 -26.05 -20.54
CA ALA A 254 -3.90 -24.76 -20.80
C ALA A 254 -4.27 -23.70 -19.74
N VAL A 255 -3.52 -22.60 -19.72
CA VAL A 255 -3.83 -21.44 -18.89
C VAL A 255 -5.14 -20.81 -19.39
N GLY A 256 -6.11 -20.65 -18.49
CA GLY A 256 -7.49 -20.23 -18.79
C GLY A 256 -8.53 -21.35 -18.80
N ASP A 257 -8.12 -22.63 -18.77
CA ASP A 257 -9.06 -23.75 -18.60
C ASP A 257 -9.62 -23.82 -17.18
N GLN A 258 -10.79 -24.46 -17.00
CA GLN A 258 -11.39 -24.68 -15.69
C GLN A 258 -11.30 -26.15 -15.24
N LEU A 259 -10.75 -26.36 -14.05
CA LEU A 259 -10.74 -27.62 -13.31
C LEU A 259 -11.74 -27.55 -12.13
N LEU A 260 -11.75 -28.56 -11.27
CA LEU A 260 -12.53 -28.57 -10.01
C LEU A 260 -11.61 -28.53 -8.78
N ASP A 261 -12.03 -27.82 -7.72
CA ASP A 261 -11.37 -27.69 -6.42
C ASP A 261 -11.72 -28.84 -5.44
N VAL A 262 -11.12 -28.85 -4.24
CA VAL A 262 -11.35 -29.85 -3.17
C VAL A 262 -12.79 -29.98 -2.67
N ASN A 263 -13.64 -29.01 -2.99
CA ASN A 263 -15.06 -29.00 -2.63
C ASN A 263 -15.97 -29.39 -3.81
N GLY A 264 -15.40 -29.53 -5.02
CA GLY A 264 -16.11 -29.81 -6.27
C GLY A 264 -16.53 -28.57 -7.06
N LEU A 265 -15.99 -27.39 -6.74
CA LEU A 265 -16.30 -26.10 -7.36
C LEU A 265 -15.36 -25.77 -8.52
N PRO A 266 -15.79 -25.01 -9.54
CA PRO A 266 -14.92 -24.57 -10.64
C PRO A 266 -13.77 -23.67 -10.17
N THR A 267 -12.56 -23.93 -10.68
CA THR A 267 -11.34 -23.13 -10.46
C THR A 267 -10.55 -23.03 -11.76
N THR A 268 -9.96 -21.86 -12.05
CA THR A 268 -9.26 -21.58 -13.31
C THR A 268 -7.77 -21.89 -13.21
N VAL A 269 -7.19 -22.49 -14.24
CA VAL A 269 -5.75 -22.73 -14.38
C VAL A 269 -5.04 -21.41 -14.71
N VAL A 270 -4.15 -20.96 -13.83
CA VAL A 270 -3.41 -19.69 -13.95
C VAL A 270 -1.98 -19.87 -14.47
N ALA A 271 -1.37 -21.04 -14.26
CA ALA A 271 -0.07 -21.39 -14.82
C ALA A 271 0.04 -22.89 -15.13
N ALA A 272 0.91 -23.24 -16.08
CA ALA A 272 1.24 -24.60 -16.44
C ALA A 272 2.73 -24.67 -16.84
N THR A 273 3.45 -25.71 -16.39
CA THR A 273 4.88 -25.86 -16.71
C THR A 273 5.08 -26.41 -18.13
N ASP A 274 6.33 -26.36 -18.60
CA ASP A 274 6.77 -27.26 -19.67
C ASP A 274 6.77 -28.73 -19.22
N VAL A 275 6.95 -29.61 -20.21
CA VAL A 275 6.93 -31.07 -20.04
C VAL A 275 8.32 -31.57 -19.60
N MET A 276 8.37 -32.21 -18.44
CA MET A 276 9.57 -32.84 -17.87
C MET A 276 9.65 -34.31 -18.29
N LEU A 277 10.79 -34.76 -18.83
CA LEU A 277 10.88 -36.09 -19.47
C LEU A 277 11.59 -37.16 -18.61
N ASP A 278 12.51 -36.77 -17.71
CA ASP A 278 13.49 -37.69 -17.11
C ASP A 278 13.32 -37.93 -15.59
N ARG A 279 12.07 -37.86 -15.07
CA ARG A 279 11.74 -38.20 -13.68
C ARG A 279 11.40 -39.69 -13.52
N PRO A 280 11.88 -40.38 -12.46
CA PRO A 280 11.43 -41.75 -12.16
C PRO A 280 9.94 -41.73 -11.82
N CYS A 281 9.15 -42.62 -12.44
CA CYS A 281 7.70 -42.65 -12.29
C CYS A 281 7.21 -44.00 -11.77
N PHE A 282 6.06 -43.98 -11.09
CA PHE A 282 5.41 -45.16 -10.55
C PHE A 282 3.90 -45.11 -10.86
N ARG A 283 3.30 -46.28 -11.09
CA ARG A 283 1.85 -46.47 -11.21
C ARG A 283 1.28 -46.96 -9.89
N LEU A 284 0.38 -46.20 -9.29
CA LEU A 284 -0.39 -46.62 -8.11
C LEU A 284 -1.69 -47.29 -8.56
N PHE A 285 -2.13 -48.28 -7.78
CA PHE A 285 -3.40 -49.00 -7.96
C PHE A 285 -4.24 -48.84 -6.68
N PHE A 286 -5.51 -48.49 -6.82
CA PHE A 286 -6.41 -48.21 -5.69
C PHE A 286 -7.57 -49.22 -5.59
N SER A 287 -8.17 -49.32 -4.40
CA SER A 287 -9.22 -50.28 -4.06
C SER A 287 -10.56 -50.10 -4.79
N ASP A 288 -10.72 -49.05 -5.60
CA ASP A 288 -11.84 -48.88 -6.54
C ASP A 288 -11.50 -49.37 -7.98
N GLY A 289 -10.33 -49.99 -8.16
CA GLY A 289 -9.81 -50.40 -9.46
C GLY A 289 -9.25 -49.27 -10.32
N SER A 290 -9.16 -48.04 -9.80
CA SER A 290 -8.50 -46.93 -10.51
C SER A 290 -6.97 -47.00 -10.40
N THR A 291 -6.29 -46.32 -11.33
CA THR A 291 -4.83 -46.20 -11.34
C THR A 291 -4.41 -44.78 -11.72
N ILE A 292 -3.19 -44.39 -11.34
CA ILE A 292 -2.57 -43.12 -11.73
C ILE A 292 -1.06 -43.30 -11.83
N VAL A 293 -0.42 -42.55 -12.73
CA VAL A 293 1.05 -42.50 -12.85
C VAL A 293 1.54 -41.16 -12.34
N ALA A 294 2.43 -41.20 -11.35
CA ALA A 294 3.01 -40.04 -10.70
C ALA A 294 4.53 -40.18 -10.61
N ASP A 295 5.24 -39.06 -10.47
CA ASP A 295 6.68 -39.13 -10.21
C ASP A 295 6.99 -39.63 -8.79
N ALA A 296 8.26 -40.01 -8.58
CA ALA A 296 8.78 -40.52 -7.32
C ALA A 296 8.53 -39.62 -6.11
N GLU A 297 8.52 -38.31 -6.31
CA GLU A 297 8.52 -37.27 -5.28
C GLU A 297 7.11 -36.68 -5.06
N HIS A 298 6.14 -37.01 -5.93
CA HIS A 298 4.73 -36.65 -5.79
C HIS A 298 4.15 -37.08 -4.43
N GLN A 299 3.47 -36.17 -3.74
CA GLN A 299 3.10 -36.35 -2.33
C GLN A 299 1.62 -36.72 -2.13
N TRP A 300 1.41 -37.73 -1.28
CA TRP A 300 0.12 -38.31 -0.92
C TRP A 300 -0.14 -38.11 0.57
N ARG A 301 -1.32 -37.61 0.92
CA ARG A 301 -1.89 -37.64 2.27
C ARG A 301 -2.58 -38.97 2.45
N VAL A 302 -1.95 -39.87 3.20
CA VAL A 302 -2.55 -41.13 3.63
C VAL A 302 -3.08 -41.02 5.05
N GLU A 303 -3.89 -41.98 5.46
CA GLU A 303 -4.30 -42.17 6.85
C GLU A 303 -3.74 -43.48 7.40
N ASP A 304 -2.97 -43.36 8.48
CA ASP A 304 -2.34 -44.47 9.20
C ASP A 304 -2.81 -44.45 10.66
N GLY A 305 -3.42 -45.54 11.12
CA GLY A 305 -3.95 -45.68 12.48
C GLY A 305 -4.97 -44.61 12.91
N GLY A 306 -5.69 -43.98 11.97
CA GLY A 306 -6.61 -42.87 12.26
C GLY A 306 -5.92 -41.50 12.38
N ARG A 307 -4.77 -41.31 11.70
CA ARG A 307 -4.05 -40.03 11.63
C ARG A 307 -3.61 -39.72 10.19
N PRO A 308 -3.80 -38.48 9.70
CA PRO A 308 -3.29 -38.08 8.40
C PRO A 308 -1.77 -37.92 8.42
N VAL A 309 -1.09 -38.56 7.46
CA VAL A 309 0.35 -38.53 7.25
C VAL A 309 0.62 -38.19 5.78
N VAL A 310 1.67 -37.41 5.48
CA VAL A 310 2.06 -37.11 4.09
C VAL A 310 3.35 -37.85 3.74
N CYS A 311 3.32 -38.61 2.63
CA CYS A 311 4.38 -39.48 2.11
C CYS A 311 4.49 -39.37 0.58
N THR A 312 5.68 -39.58 0.00
CA THR A 312 5.88 -39.56 -1.46
C THR A 312 5.43 -40.88 -2.13
N THR A 313 5.31 -40.90 -3.46
CA THR A 313 5.09 -42.14 -4.22
C THR A 313 6.20 -43.17 -3.98
N ALA A 314 7.46 -42.72 -3.86
CA ALA A 314 8.59 -43.57 -3.52
C ALA A 314 8.49 -44.12 -2.09
N ASP A 315 8.02 -43.32 -1.12
CA ASP A 315 7.75 -43.80 0.25
C ASP A 315 6.67 -44.88 0.27
N LEU A 316 5.57 -44.68 -0.47
CA LEU A 316 4.49 -45.67 -0.60
C LEU A 316 5.02 -47.00 -1.17
N ARG A 317 5.73 -46.95 -2.30
CA ARG A 317 6.34 -48.14 -2.90
C ARG A 317 7.30 -48.83 -1.92
N THR A 318 8.07 -48.07 -1.16
CA THR A 318 9.04 -48.60 -0.18
C THR A 318 8.34 -49.24 1.02
N ALA A 319 7.32 -48.58 1.59
CA ALA A 319 6.55 -49.10 2.71
C ALA A 319 5.80 -50.39 2.36
N MET A 320 5.12 -50.43 1.21
CA MET A 320 4.39 -51.60 0.74
C MET A 320 5.32 -52.75 0.33
N SER A 321 6.53 -52.46 -0.17
CA SER A 321 7.57 -53.47 -0.41
C SER A 321 8.14 -54.05 0.90
N ALA A 322 8.25 -53.23 1.95
CA ALA A 322 8.76 -53.63 3.26
C ALA A 322 7.70 -54.31 4.15
N SER A 323 6.41 -54.25 3.78
CA SER A 323 5.31 -54.89 4.52
C SER A 323 4.20 -55.32 3.54
N PRO A 324 4.37 -56.49 2.87
CA PRO A 324 3.40 -56.98 1.90
C PRO A 324 2.00 -57.16 2.52
N GLY A 325 1.01 -56.46 1.97
CA GLY A 325 -0.37 -56.40 2.50
C GLY A 325 -0.72 -55.11 3.25
N LEU A 326 0.24 -54.21 3.49
CA LEU A 326 -0.05 -52.83 3.91
C LEU A 326 -0.85 -52.12 2.80
N THR A 327 -2.02 -51.57 3.14
CA THR A 327 -2.91 -50.89 2.20
C THR A 327 -3.31 -49.50 2.73
N PRO A 328 -2.43 -48.47 2.58
CA PRO A 328 -2.65 -47.13 3.14
C PRO A 328 -3.93 -46.49 2.60
N SER A 329 -4.75 -45.92 3.49
CA SER A 329 -5.96 -45.19 3.11
C SER A 329 -5.64 -43.75 2.69
N ILE A 330 -6.51 -43.09 1.92
CA ILE A 330 -6.40 -41.70 1.45
C ILE A 330 -7.75 -41.01 1.70
N PRO A 331 -7.88 -40.22 2.78
CA PRO A 331 -9.14 -39.58 3.18
C PRO A 331 -9.48 -38.38 2.29
N GLY A 332 -10.77 -38.17 2.03
CA GLY A 332 -11.26 -37.06 1.18
C GLY A 332 -11.18 -37.33 -0.32
N SER A 333 -10.82 -38.54 -0.75
CA SER A 333 -10.69 -38.94 -2.16
C SER A 333 -12.03 -39.27 -2.86
N ALA A 334 -13.15 -38.78 -2.31
CA ALA A 334 -14.50 -38.94 -2.84
C ALA A 334 -15.30 -37.62 -2.73
N PRO A 335 -15.79 -37.04 -3.84
CA PRO A 335 -16.54 -35.78 -3.81
C PRO A 335 -17.89 -35.89 -3.09
N ARG A 336 -18.16 -34.99 -2.14
CA ARG A 336 -19.39 -35.02 -1.31
C ARG A 336 -20.67 -34.57 -2.02
N GLN A 337 -20.57 -33.84 -3.13
CA GLN A 337 -21.71 -33.50 -3.99
C GLN A 337 -21.33 -33.48 -5.49
N ILE A 338 -21.63 -34.56 -6.23
CA ILE A 338 -21.68 -34.53 -7.70
C ILE A 338 -23.05 -35.07 -8.16
N THR A 339 -24.01 -34.16 -8.30
CA THR A 339 -25.33 -34.46 -8.87
C THR A 339 -25.66 -33.44 -9.97
N GLY A 340 -25.45 -33.83 -11.24
CA GLY A 340 -25.86 -33.02 -12.40
C GLY A 340 -25.16 -33.34 -13.73
N HIS A 341 -23.88 -33.73 -13.69
CA HIS A 341 -22.99 -33.64 -14.87
C HIS A 341 -22.51 -34.99 -15.44
N GLY A 342 -23.35 -36.03 -15.40
CA GLY A 342 -23.11 -37.28 -16.15
C GLY A 342 -22.08 -38.26 -15.57
N PHE A 343 -21.53 -38.01 -14.38
CA PHE A 343 -20.63 -38.93 -13.70
C PHE A 343 -21.36 -40.22 -13.23
N PRO A 344 -20.71 -41.41 -13.24
CA PRO A 344 -21.34 -42.66 -12.82
C PRO A 344 -21.74 -42.66 -11.33
N ALA A 345 -22.95 -43.15 -11.03
CA ALA A 345 -23.48 -43.23 -9.67
C ALA A 345 -22.67 -44.12 -8.71
N ALA A 346 -21.76 -44.96 -9.21
CA ALA A 346 -20.86 -45.79 -8.42
C ALA A 346 -19.71 -45.01 -7.73
N LEU A 347 -19.60 -43.69 -7.94
CA LEU A 347 -18.59 -42.83 -7.30
C LEU A 347 -19.05 -42.22 -5.97
N ALA A 348 -20.29 -42.44 -5.54
CA ALA A 348 -20.77 -42.07 -4.21
C ALA A 348 -20.84 -43.34 -3.33
N GLY A 349 -19.95 -43.48 -2.35
CA GLY A 349 -19.86 -44.70 -1.54
C GLY A 349 -19.05 -44.59 -0.24
N GLU A 350 -17.78 -44.18 -0.30
CA GLU A 350 -16.84 -44.22 0.84
C GLU A 350 -16.04 -42.90 0.92
N ASP A 351 -15.81 -42.35 2.12
CA ASP A 351 -15.02 -41.11 2.35
C ASP A 351 -13.49 -41.29 2.11
N GLU A 352 -13.05 -42.51 1.82
CA GLU A 352 -11.66 -42.97 1.80
C GLU A 352 -11.40 -43.96 0.64
N ARG A 353 -10.17 -44.00 0.12
CA ARG A 353 -9.68 -45.03 -0.83
C ARG A 353 -8.38 -45.62 -0.33
N ARG A 354 -8.15 -46.92 -0.51
CA ARG A 354 -6.86 -47.55 -0.16
C ARG A 354 -5.97 -47.76 -1.39
N VAL A 355 -4.66 -47.58 -1.22
CA VAL A 355 -3.65 -48.02 -2.20
C VAL A 355 -3.45 -49.53 -2.01
N GLU A 356 -3.62 -50.32 -3.07
CA GLU A 356 -3.47 -51.78 -3.02
C GLU A 356 -2.06 -52.23 -3.38
N TRP A 357 -1.45 -51.61 -4.41
CA TRP A 357 -0.02 -51.69 -4.68
C TRP A 357 0.47 -50.51 -5.53
N VAL A 358 1.79 -50.38 -5.66
CA VAL A 358 2.47 -49.37 -6.47
C VAL A 358 3.57 -50.06 -7.26
N ASP A 359 3.63 -49.90 -8.58
CA ASP A 359 4.66 -50.49 -9.45
C ASP A 359 5.55 -49.41 -10.10
N PRO A 360 6.87 -49.63 -10.24
CA PRO A 360 7.70 -48.74 -11.05
C PRO A 360 7.29 -48.82 -12.53
N VAL A 361 7.39 -47.70 -13.24
CA VAL A 361 7.22 -47.63 -14.70
C VAL A 361 8.43 -46.97 -15.34
N GLU A 362 8.58 -47.17 -16.65
CA GLU A 362 9.51 -46.38 -17.46
C GLU A 362 9.18 -44.89 -17.33
N GLY A 363 10.19 -44.01 -17.38
CA GLY A 363 10.02 -42.57 -17.18
C GLY A 363 9.05 -42.00 -18.21
N VAL A 364 7.91 -41.48 -17.75
CA VAL A 364 6.91 -40.85 -18.62
C VAL A 364 7.04 -39.33 -18.56
N PRO A 365 6.65 -38.62 -19.63
CA PRO A 365 6.50 -37.16 -19.60
C PRO A 365 5.53 -36.71 -18.48
N VAL A 366 5.99 -35.84 -17.59
CA VAL A 366 5.22 -35.26 -16.47
C VAL A 366 5.16 -33.73 -16.53
N ARG A 367 4.16 -33.12 -15.90
CA ARG A 367 3.90 -31.67 -15.90
C ARG A 367 3.20 -31.22 -14.60
N CYS A 368 3.26 -29.93 -14.29
CA CYS A 368 2.49 -29.30 -13.20
C CYS A 368 1.54 -28.22 -13.76
N VAL A 369 0.40 -28.01 -13.09
CA VAL A 369 -0.44 -26.81 -13.24
C VAL A 369 -0.74 -26.15 -11.89
N GLU A 370 -1.23 -24.92 -11.95
CA GLU A 370 -1.51 -24.03 -10.82
C GLU A 370 -2.88 -23.36 -11.01
N VAL A 371 -3.63 -23.11 -9.94
CA VAL A 371 -5.05 -22.70 -9.99
C VAL A 371 -5.39 -21.52 -9.07
N ASP A 372 -6.49 -20.82 -9.40
CA ASP A 372 -6.92 -19.54 -8.81
C ASP A 372 -7.64 -19.61 -7.44
N ASN A 373 -7.96 -20.79 -6.93
CA ASN A 373 -8.67 -20.92 -5.64
C ASN A 373 -7.76 -20.67 -4.41
N PRO A 374 -8.33 -20.27 -3.24
CA PRO A 374 -7.54 -19.91 -2.06
C PRO A 374 -6.67 -21.03 -1.47
N ASP A 375 -7.04 -22.30 -1.68
CA ASP A 375 -6.29 -23.46 -1.22
C ASP A 375 -5.17 -23.87 -2.20
N HIS A 376 -5.14 -23.28 -3.40
CA HIS A 376 -4.31 -23.65 -4.55
C HIS A 376 -4.37 -25.16 -4.90
N LEU A 377 -5.57 -25.76 -4.74
CA LEU A 377 -5.80 -27.20 -4.89
C LEU A 377 -6.79 -27.54 -6.01
N TYR A 378 -6.50 -28.58 -6.79
CA TYR A 378 -7.35 -29.03 -7.90
C TYR A 378 -7.44 -30.56 -7.96
N LEU A 379 -8.54 -31.08 -8.53
CA LEU A 379 -8.69 -32.50 -8.89
C LEU A 379 -7.59 -32.84 -9.92
N ALA A 380 -6.49 -33.38 -9.42
CA ALA A 380 -5.45 -34.01 -10.21
C ALA A 380 -5.66 -35.53 -10.17
N GLY A 381 -5.81 -36.17 -11.35
CA GLY A 381 -6.41 -37.49 -11.42
C GLY A 381 -7.82 -37.43 -10.84
N LYS A 382 -8.01 -38.11 -9.70
CA LYS A 382 -9.23 -38.02 -8.90
C LYS A 382 -8.95 -37.63 -7.40
N THR A 383 -7.79 -37.03 -7.01
CA THR A 383 -7.22 -37.09 -5.60
C THR A 383 -6.48 -35.92 -4.85
N MET A 384 -5.98 -34.79 -5.43
CA MET A 384 -5.81 -33.44 -4.76
C MET A 384 -4.91 -33.17 -3.49
N ILE A 385 -3.59 -32.86 -3.54
CA ILE A 385 -2.72 -32.83 -2.31
C ILE A 385 -1.59 -31.71 -2.26
N PRO A 386 -1.33 -30.98 -1.13
CA PRO A 386 -0.40 -29.81 -1.03
C PRO A 386 0.79 -29.87 -0.01
N THR A 387 1.70 -28.86 -0.06
CA THR A 387 2.99 -28.60 0.70
C THR A 387 3.71 -27.31 0.14
N HIS A 388 4.78 -26.65 0.66
CA HIS A 388 5.47 -26.50 1.99
C HIS A 388 6.53 -25.33 1.97
N ASN A 389 6.89 -24.68 3.11
CA ASN A 389 8.07 -23.75 3.21
C ASN A 389 8.84 -23.52 4.58
N SER A 390 8.27 -23.79 5.76
CA SER A 390 8.57 -23.11 7.05
C SER A 390 9.98 -23.14 7.71
N THR A 391 11.01 -23.79 7.16
CA THR A 391 12.11 -24.35 7.99
C THR A 391 13.04 -23.33 8.68
N LEU A 392 13.47 -22.25 8.01
CA LEU A 392 14.48 -21.34 8.60
C LEU A 392 13.98 -20.57 9.84
N GLY A 393 12.70 -20.21 9.88
CA GLY A 393 12.12 -19.52 11.05
C GLY A 393 12.15 -20.37 12.32
N LEU A 394 12.05 -21.70 12.20
CA LEU A 394 12.23 -22.62 13.32
C LEU A 394 13.68 -22.62 13.83
N ASP A 395 14.68 -22.48 12.95
CA ASP A 395 16.09 -22.43 13.36
C ASP A 395 16.45 -21.12 14.08
N PHE A 396 15.93 -19.98 13.62
CA PHE A 396 16.08 -18.69 14.33
C PHE A 396 15.41 -18.74 15.72
N ALA A 397 14.18 -19.26 15.81
CA ALA A 397 13.47 -19.43 17.09
C ALA A 397 14.18 -20.44 18.03
N ARG A 398 14.73 -21.53 17.48
CA ARG A 398 15.56 -22.50 18.20
C ARG A 398 16.84 -21.87 18.74
N SER A 399 17.51 -21.02 17.96
CA SER A 399 18.66 -20.26 18.44
C SER A 399 18.26 -19.36 19.61
N ALA A 400 17.30 -18.45 19.38
CA ALA A 400 16.86 -17.49 20.38
C ALA A 400 16.46 -18.15 21.71
N SER A 401 15.55 -19.12 21.68
CA SER A 401 14.96 -19.68 22.92
C SER A 401 15.70 -20.88 23.50
N ILE A 402 16.22 -21.81 22.69
CA ILE A 402 16.85 -23.04 23.21
C ILE A 402 18.35 -22.85 23.45
N LYS A 403 19.09 -22.17 22.55
CA LYS A 403 20.52 -21.88 22.79
C LYS A 403 20.74 -20.70 23.75
N HIS A 404 19.96 -19.63 23.60
CA HIS A 404 20.22 -18.33 24.26
C HIS A 404 19.19 -17.92 25.32
N GLY A 405 18.14 -18.72 25.57
CA GLY A 405 17.15 -18.47 26.63
C GLY A 405 16.28 -17.22 26.41
N LEU A 406 16.26 -16.65 25.21
CA LEU A 406 15.48 -15.46 24.87
C LEU A 406 14.06 -15.86 24.46
N THR A 407 13.04 -15.20 25.02
CA THR A 407 11.63 -15.49 24.71
C THR A 407 11.33 -15.24 23.23
N SER A 408 10.80 -16.25 22.52
CA SER A 408 10.37 -16.10 21.12
C SER A 408 8.97 -16.67 20.90
N CYS A 409 8.32 -16.24 19.82
CA CYS A 409 6.98 -16.70 19.45
C CYS A 409 6.88 -17.02 17.96
N ILE A 410 6.31 -18.17 17.62
CA ILE A 410 5.98 -18.59 16.26
C ILE A 410 4.46 -18.54 16.09
N PHE A 411 3.98 -17.70 15.18
CA PHE A 411 2.63 -17.77 14.63
C PHE A 411 2.70 -18.59 13.33
N SER A 412 2.15 -19.81 13.32
CA SER A 412 2.10 -20.63 12.11
C SER A 412 0.66 -20.83 11.65
N LEU A 413 0.49 -20.62 10.35
CA LEU A 413 -0.76 -20.68 9.60
C LEU A 413 -0.77 -21.89 8.65
N GLU A 414 0.42 -22.42 8.30
CA GLU A 414 0.57 -23.65 7.49
C GLU A 414 0.74 -24.91 8.36
N MET A 415 1.57 -24.87 9.41
CA MET A 415 1.96 -26.06 10.17
C MET A 415 1.33 -26.10 11.57
N SER A 416 0.82 -27.28 11.95
CA SER A 416 0.37 -27.52 13.32
C SER A 416 1.51 -27.46 14.34
N ARG A 417 1.20 -27.09 15.58
CA ARG A 417 2.14 -27.07 16.72
C ARG A 417 2.83 -28.41 16.94
N ASN A 418 2.13 -29.52 16.70
CA ASN A 418 2.71 -30.86 16.76
C ASN A 418 3.81 -31.06 15.72
N GLU A 419 3.62 -30.58 14.49
CA GLU A 419 4.63 -30.69 13.44
C GLU A 419 5.85 -29.80 13.73
N ILE A 420 5.63 -28.56 14.17
CA ILE A 420 6.68 -27.64 14.61
C ILE A 420 7.50 -28.27 15.75
N THR A 421 6.82 -28.83 16.76
CA THR A 421 7.47 -29.50 17.90
C THR A 421 8.28 -30.71 17.46
N MET A 422 7.77 -31.54 16.54
CA MET A 422 8.50 -32.70 16.01
C MET A 422 9.73 -32.29 15.19
N ARG A 423 9.65 -31.19 14.43
CA ARG A 423 10.80 -30.61 13.69
C ARG A 423 11.86 -30.04 14.63
N LEU A 424 11.46 -29.26 15.65
CA LEU A 424 12.37 -28.73 16.68
C LEU A 424 13.11 -29.84 17.44
N LEU A 425 12.38 -30.88 17.87
CA LEU A 425 12.95 -32.05 18.55
C LEU A 425 13.88 -32.86 17.63
N SER A 426 13.50 -33.05 16.36
CA SER A 426 14.36 -33.70 15.34
C SER A 426 15.66 -32.92 15.11
N ALA A 427 15.55 -31.59 15.00
CA ALA A 427 16.65 -30.69 14.74
C ALA A 427 17.66 -30.62 15.90
N GLU A 428 17.16 -30.66 17.14
CA GLU A 428 18.00 -30.52 18.35
C GLU A 428 18.55 -31.86 18.85
N ALA A 429 17.74 -32.92 18.88
CA ALA A 429 18.18 -34.25 19.27
C ALA A 429 19.06 -34.94 18.20
N LYS A 430 19.11 -34.40 16.97
CA LYS A 430 19.73 -35.04 15.80
C LYS A 430 19.16 -36.46 15.60
N VAL A 431 17.83 -36.54 15.57
CA VAL A 431 17.06 -37.78 15.31
C VAL A 431 16.31 -37.58 14.00
N PRO A 432 16.38 -38.48 13.00
CA PRO A 432 15.77 -38.24 11.70
C PRO A 432 14.25 -38.05 11.82
N LEU A 433 13.69 -37.01 11.21
CA LEU A 433 12.27 -36.67 11.35
C LEU A 433 11.35 -37.84 10.93
N HIS A 434 11.78 -38.65 9.96
CA HIS A 434 11.05 -39.84 9.50
C HIS A 434 11.13 -41.02 10.48
N HIS A 435 12.17 -41.16 11.32
CA HIS A 435 12.16 -42.12 12.45
C HIS A 435 11.06 -41.73 13.45
N MET A 436 10.95 -40.43 13.74
CA MET A 436 10.00 -39.89 14.71
C MET A 436 8.54 -39.94 14.19
N ARG A 437 8.29 -39.57 12.93
CA ARG A 437 6.95 -39.67 12.31
C ARG A 437 6.47 -41.12 12.19
N ASN A 438 7.35 -42.03 11.79
CA ASN A 438 6.96 -43.41 11.44
C ASN A 438 7.13 -44.41 12.60
N GLY A 439 7.37 -43.92 13.83
CA GLY A 439 7.54 -44.75 15.04
C GLY A 439 8.80 -45.63 15.08
N LYS A 440 9.69 -45.53 14.09
CA LYS A 440 10.90 -46.37 13.94
C LYS A 440 12.11 -45.83 14.72
N MET A 441 11.87 -45.25 15.89
CA MET A 441 12.95 -44.74 16.76
C MET A 441 13.71 -45.90 17.42
N THR A 442 15.03 -45.89 17.27
CA THR A 442 15.92 -46.81 17.99
C THR A 442 16.07 -46.41 19.46
N ASP A 443 16.52 -47.33 20.32
CA ASP A 443 16.83 -47.02 21.73
C ASP A 443 17.83 -45.86 21.87
N GLU A 444 18.75 -45.71 20.91
CA GLU A 444 19.70 -44.61 20.86
C GLU A 444 19.06 -43.29 20.42
N ASP A 445 18.12 -43.32 19.47
CA ASP A 445 17.30 -42.16 19.10
C ASP A 445 16.44 -41.69 20.28
N TRP A 446 15.84 -42.63 21.03
CA TRP A 446 15.13 -42.33 22.28
C TRP A 446 16.06 -41.73 23.33
N ALA A 447 17.26 -42.27 23.50
CA ALA A 447 18.26 -41.73 24.43
C ALA A 447 18.81 -40.35 23.99
N ARG A 448 18.89 -40.05 22.68
CA ARG A 448 19.18 -38.71 22.15
C ARG A 448 18.03 -37.74 22.40
N LEU A 449 16.80 -38.14 22.10
CA LEU A 449 15.58 -37.34 22.30
C LEU A 449 15.38 -36.99 23.79
N ALA A 450 15.42 -37.98 24.68
CA ALA A 450 15.19 -37.79 26.12
C ALA A 450 16.20 -36.82 26.76
N ARG A 451 17.46 -36.80 26.29
CA ARG A 451 18.48 -35.84 26.76
C ARG A 451 18.16 -34.39 26.38
N LYS A 452 17.58 -34.15 25.20
CA LYS A 452 17.22 -32.81 24.72
C LYS A 452 15.80 -32.37 25.08
N MET A 453 14.92 -33.30 25.45
CA MET A 453 13.53 -32.99 25.81
C MET A 453 13.41 -32.04 27.00
N GLY A 454 14.34 -32.09 27.97
CA GLY A 454 14.39 -31.12 29.08
C GLY A 454 14.66 -29.70 28.59
N GLU A 455 15.79 -29.49 27.89
CA GLU A 455 16.17 -28.19 27.31
C GLU A 455 15.06 -27.58 26.44
N VAL A 456 14.44 -28.39 25.57
CA VAL A 456 13.36 -27.95 24.67
C VAL A 456 12.06 -27.65 25.43
N SER A 457 11.80 -28.31 26.58
CA SER A 457 10.60 -28.09 27.40
C SER A 457 10.74 -26.94 28.40
N GLU A 458 11.96 -26.50 28.72
CA GLU A 458 12.24 -25.36 29.60
C GLU A 458 12.48 -24.05 28.81
N ALA A 459 12.75 -24.14 27.50
CA ALA A 459 12.95 -22.99 26.64
C ALA A 459 11.70 -22.09 26.52
N PRO A 460 11.83 -20.74 26.55
CA PRO A 460 10.70 -19.79 26.47
C PRO A 460 10.19 -19.58 25.03
N LEU A 461 9.84 -20.69 24.36
CA LEU A 461 9.33 -20.72 22.99
C LEU A 461 7.81 -20.92 22.97
N PHE A 462 7.07 -19.93 22.46
CA PHE A 462 5.61 -19.96 22.37
C PHE A 462 5.15 -20.23 20.94
N ILE A 463 4.28 -21.22 20.74
CA ILE A 463 3.74 -21.57 19.40
C ILE A 463 2.23 -21.35 19.40
N ASP A 464 1.75 -20.59 18.41
CA ASP A 464 0.34 -20.38 18.12
C ASP A 464 0.02 -20.86 16.71
N ASP A 465 -0.77 -21.93 16.62
CA ASP A 465 -1.22 -22.60 15.40
C ASP A 465 -2.72 -22.37 15.13
N SER A 466 -3.24 -21.21 15.52
CA SER A 466 -4.61 -20.81 15.19
C SER A 466 -4.72 -20.48 13.68
N PRO A 467 -5.70 -21.06 12.95
CA PRO A 467 -5.91 -20.74 11.54
C PRO A 467 -6.45 -19.31 11.34
N ASN A 468 -6.24 -18.76 10.14
CA ASN A 468 -6.81 -17.49 9.64
C ASN A 468 -6.50 -16.20 10.44
N LEU A 469 -5.54 -16.23 11.37
CA LEU A 469 -5.23 -15.11 12.27
C LEU A 469 -5.10 -13.76 11.55
N THR A 470 -5.80 -12.77 12.12
CA THR A 470 -5.69 -11.38 11.71
C THR A 470 -4.46 -10.70 12.33
N MET A 471 -4.02 -9.61 11.70
CA MET A 471 -2.95 -8.76 12.23
C MET A 471 -3.28 -8.18 13.62
N MET A 472 -4.56 -7.93 13.92
CA MET A 472 -4.98 -7.39 15.21
C MET A 472 -4.82 -8.40 16.34
N GLU A 473 -5.18 -9.66 16.10
CA GLU A 473 -4.97 -10.75 17.05
C GLU A 473 -3.49 -11.03 17.29
N ILE A 474 -2.69 -11.11 16.22
CA ILE A 474 -1.23 -11.30 16.31
C ILE A 474 -0.61 -10.20 17.17
N ARG A 475 -0.95 -8.93 16.92
CA ARG A 475 -0.52 -7.79 17.75
C ARG A 475 -0.99 -7.92 19.20
N ALA A 476 -2.25 -8.27 19.45
CA ALA A 476 -2.80 -8.40 20.80
C ALA A 476 -2.16 -9.55 21.60
N LYS A 477 -1.91 -10.69 20.96
CA LYS A 477 -1.18 -11.84 21.51
C LYS A 477 0.28 -11.47 21.78
N ALA A 478 0.97 -10.84 20.83
CA ALA A 478 2.35 -10.41 20.96
C ALA A 478 2.55 -9.37 22.09
N ARG A 479 1.70 -8.33 22.16
CA ARG A 479 1.69 -7.35 23.28
C ARG A 479 1.54 -8.05 24.64
N ARG A 480 0.59 -8.98 24.76
CA ARG A 480 0.33 -9.74 25.99
C ARG A 480 1.51 -10.62 26.39
N LEU A 481 2.23 -11.18 25.42
CA LEU A 481 3.40 -12.02 25.65
C LEU A 481 4.64 -11.18 26.03
N LYS A 482 4.86 -10.04 25.34
CA LYS A 482 5.89 -9.04 25.69
C LYS A 482 5.78 -8.57 27.14
N GLN A 483 4.56 -8.23 27.57
CA GLN A 483 4.27 -7.78 28.95
C GLN A 483 4.48 -8.84 30.05
N ARG A 484 4.47 -10.14 29.71
CA ARG A 484 4.54 -11.24 30.69
C ARG A 484 5.86 -11.99 30.71
N HIS A 485 6.57 -12.04 29.57
CA HIS A 485 7.72 -12.92 29.36
C HIS A 485 8.89 -12.23 28.63
N ASP A 486 8.87 -10.90 28.45
CA ASP A 486 9.84 -10.13 27.65
C ASP A 486 10.15 -10.77 26.28
N LEU A 487 9.14 -10.84 25.42
CA LEU A 487 9.26 -11.31 24.04
C LEU A 487 10.39 -10.57 23.28
N ARG A 488 11.31 -11.34 22.70
CA ARG A 488 12.50 -10.85 21.98
C ARG A 488 12.50 -11.12 20.48
N LEU A 489 11.72 -12.10 20.00
CA LEU A 489 11.64 -12.46 18.58
C LEU A 489 10.22 -12.95 18.23
N ILE A 490 9.70 -12.51 17.09
CA ILE A 490 8.48 -13.08 16.48
C ILE A 490 8.83 -13.70 15.13
N VAL A 491 8.25 -14.86 14.85
CA VAL A 491 8.24 -15.52 13.54
C VAL A 491 6.79 -15.67 13.06
N ILE A 492 6.50 -15.34 11.80
CA ILE A 492 5.18 -15.47 11.17
C ILE A 492 5.32 -16.34 9.91
N ASP A 493 4.56 -17.43 9.84
CA ASP A 493 4.76 -18.53 8.88
C ASP A 493 3.43 -19.01 8.25
N TYR A 494 3.09 -18.69 6.99
CA TYR A 494 3.71 -17.73 6.09
C TYR A 494 2.73 -16.58 5.80
N LEU A 495 3.28 -15.40 5.48
CA LEU A 495 2.55 -14.14 5.36
C LEU A 495 1.37 -14.24 4.38
N GLN A 496 1.51 -14.99 3.29
CA GLN A 496 0.44 -15.19 2.30
C GLN A 496 -0.69 -16.15 2.74
N LEU A 497 -0.77 -16.57 4.02
CA LEU A 497 -1.99 -17.16 4.62
C LEU A 497 -2.73 -16.23 5.60
N MET A 498 -2.19 -15.04 5.90
CA MET A 498 -2.87 -14.08 6.76
C MET A 498 -4.17 -13.56 6.13
N THR A 499 -5.12 -13.12 6.95
CA THR A 499 -6.34 -12.43 6.50
C THR A 499 -6.45 -11.04 7.13
N SER A 500 -6.97 -10.07 6.38
CA SER A 500 -7.20 -8.70 6.85
C SER A 500 -8.51 -8.53 7.64
N GLY A 501 -9.34 -9.57 7.73
CA GLY A 501 -10.72 -9.50 8.23
C GLY A 501 -11.68 -8.70 7.31
N LYS A 502 -11.21 -8.17 6.18
CA LYS A 502 -11.98 -7.31 5.27
C LYS A 502 -12.07 -7.94 3.88
N LYS A 503 -13.10 -7.57 3.10
CA LYS A 503 -13.14 -7.88 1.67
C LYS A 503 -12.21 -6.92 0.90
N VAL A 504 -10.97 -7.33 0.74
CA VAL A 504 -9.98 -6.67 -0.13
C VAL A 504 -10.17 -7.15 -1.57
N GLU A 505 -10.04 -6.26 -2.56
CA GLU A 505 -10.25 -6.64 -3.97
C GLU A 505 -9.02 -7.26 -4.68
N SER A 506 -7.85 -7.32 -4.03
CA SER A 506 -6.65 -7.95 -4.59
C SER A 506 -5.67 -8.39 -3.49
N ARG A 507 -5.15 -9.62 -3.60
CA ARG A 507 -4.22 -10.22 -2.61
C ARG A 507 -2.92 -9.42 -2.48
N GLN A 508 -2.48 -8.77 -3.56
CA GLN A 508 -1.25 -7.94 -3.58
C GLN A 508 -1.36 -6.69 -2.68
N LEU A 509 -2.56 -6.10 -2.62
CA LEU A 509 -2.82 -4.95 -1.74
C LEU A 509 -2.90 -5.40 -0.28
N GLU A 510 -3.49 -6.57 -0.02
CA GLU A 510 -3.57 -7.18 1.30
C GLU A 510 -2.18 -7.57 1.85
N VAL A 511 -1.32 -8.19 1.02
CA VAL A 511 0.09 -8.46 1.32
C VAL A 511 0.89 -7.18 1.56
N SER A 512 0.56 -6.08 0.87
CA SER A 512 1.14 -4.75 1.13
C SER A 512 0.72 -4.19 2.51
N GLU A 513 -0.56 -4.32 2.88
CA GLU A 513 -1.08 -3.90 4.18
C GLU A 513 -0.47 -4.73 5.34
N PHE A 514 -0.27 -6.04 5.14
CA PHE A 514 0.44 -6.89 6.09
C PHE A 514 1.90 -6.46 6.25
N SER A 515 2.63 -6.22 5.16
CA SER A 515 4.04 -5.81 5.19
C SER A 515 4.26 -4.56 6.06
N ARG A 516 3.51 -3.48 5.77
CA ARG A 516 3.53 -2.26 6.57
C ARG A 516 3.11 -2.50 8.03
N SER A 517 2.10 -3.34 8.27
CA SER A 517 1.61 -3.61 9.62
C SER A 517 2.58 -4.43 10.47
N ILE A 518 3.32 -5.37 9.86
CA ILE A 518 4.42 -6.10 10.51
C ILE A 518 5.56 -5.14 10.86
N LYS A 519 5.92 -4.22 9.95
CA LYS A 519 6.94 -3.21 10.24
C LYS A 519 6.53 -2.25 11.36
N LEU A 520 5.24 -1.91 11.46
CA LEU A 520 4.71 -1.16 12.60
C LEU A 520 4.73 -1.98 13.89
N LEU A 521 4.34 -3.26 13.87
CA LEU A 521 4.41 -4.17 15.02
C LEU A 521 5.84 -4.34 15.57
N ALA A 522 6.83 -4.49 14.68
CA ALA A 522 8.24 -4.62 15.05
C ALA A 522 8.74 -3.37 15.81
N LYS A 523 8.40 -2.18 15.31
CA LYS A 523 8.70 -0.89 15.97
C LYS A 523 7.94 -0.72 17.29
N GLU A 524 6.65 -1.05 17.31
CA GLU A 524 5.75 -0.90 18.46
C GLU A 524 6.19 -1.75 19.67
N LEU A 525 6.77 -2.93 19.42
CA LEU A 525 7.21 -3.87 20.45
C LEU A 525 8.73 -3.90 20.67
N GLU A 526 9.48 -3.05 19.96
CA GLU A 526 10.94 -2.93 20.01
C GLU A 526 11.65 -4.30 19.89
N LEU A 527 11.26 -5.09 18.89
CA LEU A 527 11.80 -6.43 18.65
C LEU A 527 11.86 -6.79 17.15
N PRO A 528 12.76 -7.69 16.74
CA PRO A 528 12.77 -8.25 15.38
C PRO A 528 11.53 -9.11 15.11
N VAL A 529 10.90 -8.90 13.95
CA VAL A 529 9.82 -9.75 13.42
C VAL A 529 10.25 -10.36 12.09
N VAL A 530 10.32 -11.69 12.05
CA VAL A 530 10.65 -12.50 10.88
C VAL A 530 9.36 -12.94 10.20
N ALA A 531 9.14 -12.49 8.96
CA ALA A 531 8.04 -12.93 8.12
C ALA A 531 8.55 -13.91 7.06
N ILE A 532 8.05 -15.15 7.08
CA ILE A 532 8.28 -16.11 6.01
C ILE A 532 7.30 -15.82 4.87
N CYS A 533 7.78 -15.85 3.63
CA CYS A 533 6.96 -15.71 2.44
C CYS A 533 7.43 -16.62 1.30
N GLN A 534 6.51 -16.93 0.38
CA GLN A 534 6.80 -17.72 -0.82
C GLN A 534 7.25 -16.82 -1.98
N LEU A 535 8.23 -17.28 -2.77
CA LEU A 535 8.73 -16.61 -3.98
C LEU A 535 7.95 -17.00 -5.24
N ASN A 536 7.87 -16.08 -6.20
CA ASN A 536 7.24 -16.33 -7.49
C ASN A 536 8.07 -17.27 -8.37
N ARG A 537 7.38 -18.22 -9.03
CA ARG A 537 7.98 -19.23 -9.94
C ARG A 537 8.59 -18.65 -11.22
N GLY A 538 8.41 -17.37 -11.52
CA GLY A 538 9.02 -16.71 -12.69
C GLY A 538 10.56 -16.79 -12.73
N SER A 539 11.22 -17.05 -11.59
CA SER A 539 12.66 -17.35 -11.52
C SER A 539 13.05 -18.68 -12.16
N GLU A 540 12.11 -19.61 -12.35
CA GLU A 540 12.35 -20.95 -12.95
C GLU A 540 12.47 -20.90 -14.48
N GLN A 541 11.95 -19.84 -15.12
CA GLN A 541 12.05 -19.60 -16.56
C GLN A 541 13.37 -18.91 -16.98
N ARG A 542 14.19 -18.48 -16.02
CA ARG A 542 15.50 -17.88 -16.29
C ARG A 542 16.57 -18.95 -16.52
N SER A 543 17.58 -18.62 -17.32
CA SER A 543 18.81 -19.43 -17.42
C SER A 543 19.60 -19.46 -16.11
N ASP A 544 19.47 -18.42 -15.29
CA ASP A 544 19.97 -18.38 -13.91
C ASP A 544 18.79 -18.52 -12.93
N LYS A 545 18.74 -19.68 -12.26
CA LYS A 545 17.72 -20.05 -11.28
C LYS A 545 18.00 -19.49 -9.87
N ARG A 546 19.03 -18.67 -9.65
CA ARG A 546 19.26 -17.97 -8.37
C ARG A 546 18.11 -16.99 -8.11
N PRO A 547 17.47 -17.00 -6.91
CA PRO A 547 16.41 -16.06 -6.59
C PRO A 547 16.97 -14.65 -6.37
N MET A 548 16.19 -13.65 -6.75
CA MET A 548 16.53 -12.23 -6.67
C MET A 548 15.44 -11.45 -5.91
N ALA A 549 15.75 -10.24 -5.43
CA ALA A 549 14.75 -9.39 -4.75
C ALA A 549 13.58 -8.99 -5.68
N SER A 550 13.74 -9.12 -7.00
CA SER A 550 12.66 -9.04 -7.99
C SER A 550 11.64 -10.16 -7.92
N ASP A 551 11.96 -11.28 -7.28
CA ASP A 551 11.16 -12.52 -7.33
C ASP A 551 10.23 -12.66 -6.11
N LEU A 552 10.46 -11.81 -5.10
CA LEU A 552 9.48 -11.41 -4.09
C LEU A 552 8.31 -10.60 -4.67
N ARG A 553 8.44 -10.11 -5.91
CA ARG A 553 7.53 -9.11 -6.45
C ARG A 553 6.45 -9.75 -7.28
N GLU A 554 5.27 -9.76 -6.71
CA GLU A 554 4.03 -9.71 -7.48
C GLU A 554 3.78 -8.32 -8.09
N SER A 555 4.49 -7.27 -7.66
CA SER A 555 4.34 -5.91 -8.21
C SER A 555 4.90 -5.80 -9.64
N GLY A 556 4.16 -5.10 -10.50
CA GLY A 556 4.56 -4.85 -11.89
C GLY A 556 5.49 -3.67 -12.11
N CYS A 557 5.97 -3.55 -13.34
CA CYS A 557 7.10 -2.71 -13.73
C CYS A 557 6.75 -1.78 -14.91
N LEU A 558 7.61 -0.79 -15.16
CA LEU A 558 7.45 0.26 -16.19
C LEU A 558 8.58 0.24 -17.21
N THR A 559 8.42 0.86 -18.38
CA THR A 559 9.50 0.96 -19.38
C THR A 559 10.39 2.17 -19.17
N ALA A 560 11.64 2.11 -19.67
CA ALA A 560 12.64 3.18 -19.53
C ALA A 560 12.13 4.58 -19.92
N ASP A 561 11.26 4.67 -20.92
CA ASP A 561 10.71 5.93 -21.43
C ASP A 561 9.53 6.49 -20.62
N THR A 562 9.12 5.82 -19.55
CA THR A 562 8.10 6.32 -18.62
C THR A 562 8.68 7.46 -17.77
N ARG A 563 8.01 8.63 -17.77
CA ARG A 563 8.51 9.83 -17.08
C ARG A 563 7.78 10.14 -15.78
N LEU A 564 8.56 10.25 -14.71
CA LEU A 564 8.15 10.58 -13.34
C LEU A 564 8.03 12.09 -13.17
N LEU A 565 6.96 12.56 -12.51
CA LEU A 565 6.74 13.98 -12.26
C LEU A 565 7.49 14.45 -11.00
N ARG A 566 8.50 15.31 -11.19
CA ARG A 566 9.34 15.83 -10.09
C ARG A 566 8.60 16.86 -9.24
N ALA A 567 8.76 16.78 -7.93
CA ALA A 567 8.24 17.78 -6.98
C ALA A 567 9.16 19.00 -6.85
N ASP A 568 10.48 18.83 -7.01
CA ASP A 568 11.44 19.94 -6.89
C ASP A 568 11.25 21.01 -7.97
N THR A 569 11.05 20.62 -9.22
CA THR A 569 11.11 21.46 -10.42
C THR A 569 9.80 21.49 -11.21
N GLY A 570 8.90 20.53 -10.97
CA GLY A 570 7.66 20.35 -11.75
C GLY A 570 7.87 19.77 -13.15
N ALA A 571 9.13 19.53 -13.53
CA ALA A 571 9.52 18.86 -14.76
C ALA A 571 9.31 17.34 -14.67
N GLU A 572 9.66 16.63 -15.74
CA GLU A 572 9.60 15.17 -15.82
C GLU A 572 10.98 14.58 -16.03
N ILE A 573 11.26 13.42 -15.46
CA ILE A 573 12.49 12.64 -15.69
C ILE A 573 12.14 11.19 -15.98
N SER A 574 12.74 10.60 -17.01
CA SER A 574 12.48 9.19 -17.36
C SER A 574 13.22 8.21 -16.45
N LEU A 575 12.66 7.01 -16.27
CA LEU A 575 13.35 5.91 -15.57
C LEU A 575 14.71 5.62 -16.20
N GLY A 576 14.82 5.68 -17.53
CA GLY A 576 16.08 5.53 -18.25
C GLY A 576 17.12 6.60 -17.93
N GLU A 577 16.71 7.87 -17.78
CA GLU A 577 17.59 8.98 -17.39
C GLU A 577 18.06 8.85 -15.92
N LEU A 578 17.20 8.39 -15.00
CA LEU A 578 17.57 8.10 -13.61
C LEU A 578 18.68 7.05 -13.53
N LEU A 579 18.50 5.90 -14.20
CA LEU A 579 19.54 4.86 -14.25
C LEU A 579 20.83 5.36 -14.92
N ALA A 580 20.73 6.08 -16.03
CA ALA A 580 21.88 6.55 -16.79
C ALA A 580 22.71 7.63 -16.06
N THR A 581 22.18 8.19 -14.96
CA THR A 581 22.85 9.20 -14.14
C THR A 581 23.15 8.74 -12.70
N ASP A 582 22.73 7.52 -12.32
CA ASP A 582 22.66 7.03 -10.92
C ASP A 582 22.09 8.10 -9.97
N ALA A 583 21.04 8.80 -10.42
CA ALA A 583 20.49 9.93 -9.68
C ALA A 583 19.55 9.45 -8.58
N ARG A 584 19.89 9.84 -7.35
CA ARG A 584 19.25 9.38 -6.10
C ARG A 584 18.57 10.51 -5.35
N ASP A 585 17.68 10.12 -4.44
CA ASP A 585 16.94 10.98 -3.52
C ASP A 585 16.21 12.18 -4.18
N ILE A 586 15.66 11.97 -5.38
CA ILE A 586 14.94 13.01 -6.12
C ILE A 586 13.53 13.22 -5.52
N PRO A 587 13.13 14.46 -5.21
CA PRO A 587 11.74 14.76 -4.84
C PRO A 587 10.79 14.53 -6.03
N VAL A 588 9.84 13.61 -5.87
CA VAL A 588 8.75 13.31 -6.81
C VAL A 588 7.38 13.57 -6.18
N TRP A 589 6.36 13.72 -7.02
CA TRP A 589 4.98 13.78 -6.54
C TRP A 589 4.41 12.39 -6.27
N SER A 590 3.77 12.25 -5.12
CA SER A 590 3.06 11.06 -4.67
C SER A 590 1.69 11.46 -4.08
N LEU A 591 0.80 10.50 -3.89
CA LEU A 591 -0.47 10.67 -3.21
C LEU A 591 -0.36 10.28 -1.74
N ASP A 592 -0.99 11.06 -0.87
CA ASP A 592 -1.30 10.66 0.51
C ASP A 592 -2.61 9.83 0.58
N ASP A 593 -2.97 9.39 1.79
CA ASP A 593 -4.18 8.62 2.06
C ASP A 593 -5.49 9.40 1.80
N ARG A 594 -5.42 10.74 1.57
CA ARG A 594 -6.53 11.60 1.16
C ARG A 594 -6.57 11.86 -0.36
N LEU A 595 -5.70 11.17 -1.11
CA LEU A 595 -5.50 11.35 -2.55
C LEU A 595 -5.13 12.80 -2.93
N LYS A 596 -4.33 13.45 -2.07
CA LYS A 596 -3.70 14.76 -2.29
C LYS A 596 -2.23 14.61 -2.67
N LEU A 597 -1.75 15.52 -3.52
CA LEU A 597 -0.36 15.48 -3.99
C LEU A 597 0.61 16.02 -2.94
N VAL A 598 1.49 15.14 -2.48
CA VAL A 598 2.55 15.41 -1.49
C VAL A 598 3.94 15.14 -2.08
N PRO A 599 4.97 15.93 -1.72
CA PRO A 599 6.34 15.66 -2.13
C PRO A 599 6.91 14.47 -1.33
N ARG A 600 7.55 13.53 -2.04
CA ARG A 600 8.21 12.35 -1.45
C ARG A 600 9.51 12.05 -2.18
N THR A 601 10.45 11.44 -1.47
CA THR A 601 11.80 11.15 -1.99
C THR A 601 11.81 9.83 -2.75
N LEU A 602 12.16 9.87 -4.04
CA LEU A 602 12.51 8.70 -4.84
C LEU A 602 13.99 8.39 -4.59
N THR A 603 14.31 7.28 -3.92
CA THR A 603 15.70 6.99 -3.52
C THR A 603 16.53 6.51 -4.70
N HIS A 604 15.98 5.65 -5.55
CA HIS A 604 16.61 5.15 -6.77
C HIS A 604 15.58 4.51 -7.72
N ALA A 605 15.95 4.41 -8.98
CA ALA A 605 15.29 3.57 -9.98
C ALA A 605 16.29 2.56 -10.56
N PHE A 606 15.83 1.35 -10.88
CA PHE A 606 16.72 0.22 -11.18
C PHE A 606 16.06 -0.79 -12.14
N PRO A 607 16.84 -1.66 -12.83
CA PRO A 607 16.29 -2.57 -13.83
C PRO A 607 15.61 -3.78 -13.17
N SER A 608 14.53 -4.27 -13.79
CA SER A 608 13.71 -5.39 -13.31
C SER A 608 13.50 -6.47 -14.39
N GLY A 609 14.51 -6.63 -15.26
CA GLY A 609 14.56 -7.63 -16.33
C GLY A 609 13.88 -7.21 -17.64
N VAL A 610 13.50 -8.20 -18.43
CA VAL A 610 12.65 -8.06 -19.63
C VAL A 610 11.33 -8.78 -19.33
N LYS A 611 10.20 -8.15 -19.64
CA LYS A 611 8.84 -8.69 -19.41
C LYS A 611 7.91 -8.25 -20.54
N GLU A 612 6.78 -8.94 -20.74
CA GLU A 612 5.73 -8.43 -21.63
C GLU A 612 5.13 -7.13 -21.08
N VAL A 613 5.01 -6.13 -21.96
CA VAL A 613 4.53 -4.80 -21.63
C VAL A 613 3.27 -4.47 -22.44
N PHE A 614 2.31 -3.84 -21.79
CA PHE A 614 1.05 -3.40 -22.34
C PHE A 614 1.00 -1.86 -22.35
N ARG A 615 0.63 -1.29 -23.49
CA ARG A 615 0.37 0.14 -23.65
C ARG A 615 -1.09 0.44 -23.32
N VAL A 616 -1.28 1.23 -22.28
CA VAL A 616 -2.59 1.74 -21.84
C VAL A 616 -2.82 3.12 -22.46
N LYS A 617 -4.00 3.36 -23.04
CA LYS A 617 -4.42 4.70 -23.52
C LYS A 617 -5.68 5.16 -22.81
N LEU A 618 -5.67 6.37 -22.26
CA LEU A 618 -6.79 6.93 -21.49
C LEU A 618 -7.60 7.97 -22.28
N ALA A 619 -8.81 8.29 -21.82
CA ALA A 619 -9.73 9.20 -22.53
C ALA A 619 -9.36 10.69 -22.45
N SER A 620 -8.38 11.07 -21.61
CA SER A 620 -7.63 12.33 -21.73
C SER A 620 -6.64 12.36 -22.89
N GLY A 621 -6.28 11.20 -23.46
CA GLY A 621 -5.21 11.03 -24.43
C GLY A 621 -3.84 10.71 -23.83
N ARG A 622 -3.70 10.69 -22.49
CA ARG A 622 -2.51 10.14 -21.81
C ARG A 622 -2.30 8.67 -22.22
N GLU A 623 -1.04 8.27 -22.36
CA GLU A 623 -0.66 6.88 -22.59
C GLU A 623 0.54 6.50 -21.71
N ILE A 624 0.60 5.24 -21.29
CA ILE A 624 1.70 4.69 -20.47
C ILE A 624 1.94 3.23 -20.87
N LYS A 625 3.12 2.70 -20.53
CA LYS A 625 3.51 1.31 -20.76
C LYS A 625 3.83 0.63 -19.44
N ALA A 626 3.18 -0.50 -19.16
CA ALA A 626 3.31 -1.23 -17.89
C ALA A 626 3.18 -2.74 -18.11
N THR A 627 3.72 -3.55 -17.20
CA THR A 627 3.47 -5.00 -17.21
C THR A 627 2.05 -5.32 -16.70
N ALA A 628 1.51 -6.50 -17.04
CA ALA A 628 0.15 -6.90 -16.68
C ALA A 628 -0.14 -6.86 -15.16
N ASN A 629 0.87 -7.11 -14.33
CA ASN A 629 0.77 -7.09 -12.87
C ASN A 629 1.02 -5.70 -12.23
N HIS A 630 1.16 -4.61 -12.99
CA HIS A 630 1.41 -3.29 -12.39
C HIS A 630 0.11 -2.67 -11.84
N PRO A 631 0.02 -2.30 -10.54
CA PRO A 631 -1.22 -1.76 -10.00
C PRO A 631 -1.48 -0.29 -10.36
N PHE A 632 -2.66 -0.03 -10.91
CA PHE A 632 -3.22 1.30 -11.17
C PHE A 632 -4.28 1.65 -10.13
N LEU A 633 -4.33 2.90 -9.69
CA LEU A 633 -5.35 3.38 -8.75
C LEU A 633 -6.73 3.33 -9.40
N THR A 634 -7.69 2.60 -8.84
CA THR A 634 -9.12 2.66 -9.21
C THR A 634 -9.96 3.16 -8.04
N TYR A 635 -11.27 3.34 -8.23
CA TYR A 635 -12.15 3.79 -7.14
C TYR A 635 -12.21 2.81 -5.96
N ALA A 636 -12.08 1.52 -6.22
CA ALA A 636 -12.15 0.45 -5.20
C ALA A 636 -10.76 0.06 -4.64
N GLY A 637 -9.72 0.85 -4.93
CA GLY A 637 -8.33 0.56 -4.59
C GLY A 637 -7.46 0.29 -5.81
N TRP A 638 -6.22 -0.15 -5.56
CA TRP A 638 -5.25 -0.46 -6.62
C TRP A 638 -5.58 -1.80 -7.29
N LYS A 639 -5.57 -1.86 -8.62
CA LYS A 639 -5.78 -3.09 -9.40
C LYS A 639 -4.68 -3.30 -10.43
N PRO A 640 -4.16 -4.53 -10.61
CA PRO A 640 -3.20 -4.84 -11.67
C PRO A 640 -3.81 -4.60 -13.06
N LEU A 641 -2.97 -4.19 -14.01
CA LEU A 641 -3.38 -3.88 -15.38
C LEU A 641 -4.14 -5.03 -16.09
N GLY A 642 -3.84 -6.29 -15.77
CA GLY A 642 -4.52 -7.47 -16.31
C GLY A 642 -6.00 -7.59 -15.92
N GLU A 643 -6.43 -6.99 -14.80
CA GLU A 643 -7.85 -6.89 -14.41
C GLU A 643 -8.57 -5.74 -15.15
N LEU A 644 -7.84 -4.81 -15.76
CA LEU A 644 -8.44 -3.64 -16.39
C LEU A 644 -8.94 -3.96 -17.80
N VAL A 645 -10.11 -3.45 -18.13
CA VAL A 645 -10.70 -3.54 -19.47
C VAL A 645 -10.97 -2.14 -20.04
N PRO A 646 -11.05 -1.98 -21.37
CA PRO A 646 -11.54 -0.74 -21.97
C PRO A 646 -12.92 -0.36 -21.40
N GLY A 647 -13.01 0.80 -20.76
CA GLY A 647 -14.16 1.24 -19.97
C GLY A 647 -13.88 1.38 -18.46
N SER A 648 -12.89 0.67 -17.91
CA SER A 648 -12.42 0.86 -16.53
C SER A 648 -11.95 2.29 -16.27
N ARG A 649 -11.99 2.74 -15.01
CA ARG A 649 -11.55 4.09 -14.62
C ARG A 649 -10.34 4.04 -13.69
N VAL A 650 -9.31 4.82 -14.02
CA VAL A 650 -8.04 4.90 -13.29
C VAL A 650 -7.73 6.31 -12.81
N GLY A 651 -6.95 6.42 -11.74
CA GLY A 651 -6.53 7.66 -11.11
C GLY A 651 -5.44 8.38 -11.91
N SER A 652 -5.77 9.54 -12.45
CA SER A 652 -4.84 10.44 -13.15
C SER A 652 -4.86 11.83 -12.52
N LEU A 653 -3.90 12.71 -12.84
CA LEU A 653 -3.86 14.03 -12.20
C LEU A 653 -4.97 14.97 -12.71
N ARG A 654 -5.64 15.63 -11.76
CA ARG A 654 -6.62 16.71 -11.97
C ARG A 654 -6.00 18.09 -11.82
N HIS A 655 -4.99 18.18 -10.96
CA HIS A 655 -4.25 19.38 -10.57
C HIS A 655 -2.76 19.02 -10.46
N VAL A 656 -1.88 20.01 -10.61
CA VAL A 656 -0.46 19.91 -10.26
C VAL A 656 -0.13 21.13 -9.39
N PRO A 657 0.41 20.97 -8.17
CA PRO A 657 0.79 22.10 -7.31
C PRO A 657 1.89 23.00 -7.93
N ALA A 658 2.30 24.03 -7.18
CA ALA A 658 3.58 24.66 -7.46
C ALA A 658 4.72 23.68 -7.09
N PRO A 659 5.81 23.63 -7.87
CA PRO A 659 7.00 22.89 -7.48
C PRO A 659 7.68 23.54 -6.28
N LEU A 660 8.52 22.78 -5.55
CA LEU A 660 9.21 23.25 -4.35
C LEU A 660 10.19 24.39 -4.68
N GLU A 661 10.88 24.31 -5.82
CA GLU A 661 11.77 25.35 -6.34
C GLU A 661 11.09 26.16 -7.45
N VAL A 662 10.39 27.23 -7.07
CA VAL A 662 9.86 28.20 -8.05
C VAL A 662 10.99 29.13 -8.51
N LYS A 663 11.31 29.11 -9.81
CA LYS A 663 12.40 29.88 -10.42
C LYS A 663 11.87 30.83 -11.51
N PRO A 664 11.80 32.15 -11.28
CA PRO A 664 11.36 33.09 -12.31
C PRO A 664 12.38 33.23 -13.44
N TRP A 665 11.89 33.49 -14.65
CA TRP A 665 12.70 33.77 -15.85
C TRP A 665 12.52 35.23 -16.30
N ASP A 666 13.29 35.64 -17.30
CA ASP A 666 13.10 36.92 -17.98
C ASP A 666 11.84 36.90 -18.87
N GLU A 667 11.04 37.97 -18.82
CA GLU A 667 9.76 38.07 -19.53
C GLU A 667 9.91 38.06 -21.07
N ASP A 668 11.02 38.58 -21.59
CA ASP A 668 11.33 38.59 -23.02
C ASP A 668 11.84 37.21 -23.48
N GLU A 669 12.55 36.46 -22.62
CA GLU A 669 12.87 35.05 -22.85
C GLU A 669 11.61 34.19 -22.95
N ILE A 670 10.68 34.34 -21.99
CA ILE A 670 9.37 33.67 -22.02
C ILE A 670 8.62 34.00 -23.31
N THR A 671 8.56 35.28 -23.67
CA THR A 671 7.84 35.76 -24.86
C THR A 671 8.44 35.24 -26.17
N ILE A 672 9.77 35.21 -26.28
CA ILE A 672 10.46 34.68 -27.47
C ILE A 672 10.30 33.17 -27.56
N LEU A 673 10.50 32.43 -26.46
CA LEU A 673 10.43 30.97 -26.46
C LEU A 673 9.05 30.49 -26.92
N ALA A 674 7.99 31.08 -26.36
CA ALA A 674 6.61 30.74 -26.68
C ALA A 674 6.30 30.91 -28.18
N HIS A 675 6.61 32.07 -28.77
CA HIS A 675 6.41 32.30 -30.20
C HIS A 675 7.32 31.46 -31.09
N LEU A 676 8.57 31.18 -30.66
CA LEU A 676 9.48 30.32 -31.42
C LEU A 676 9.09 28.84 -31.36
N LEU A 677 8.48 28.36 -30.28
CA LEU A 677 7.99 26.98 -30.17
C LEU A 677 6.81 26.69 -31.11
N GLY A 678 5.92 27.67 -31.33
CA GLY A 678 4.92 27.65 -32.39
C GLY A 678 5.51 27.91 -33.79
N ASP A 679 5.14 29.05 -34.39
CA ASP A 679 5.49 29.46 -35.78
C ASP A 679 6.99 29.73 -36.03
N GLY A 680 7.87 29.57 -35.03
CA GLY A 680 9.32 29.74 -35.19
C GLY A 680 10.02 28.64 -35.98
N SER A 681 11.03 29.03 -36.75
CA SER A 681 11.99 28.14 -37.41
C SER A 681 13.42 28.47 -36.97
N PHE A 682 14.09 27.48 -36.41
CA PHE A 682 15.48 27.54 -35.92
C PHE A 682 16.28 26.29 -36.33
N VAL A 683 15.96 25.71 -37.51
CA VAL A 683 16.60 24.49 -38.02
C VAL A 683 18.06 24.74 -38.45
N LYS A 684 18.90 23.70 -38.35
CA LYS A 684 20.34 23.81 -38.64
C LYS A 684 20.59 24.29 -40.07
N ARG A 685 21.54 25.23 -40.23
CA ARG A 685 21.92 25.90 -41.50
C ARG A 685 20.86 26.83 -42.13
N GLN A 686 19.82 27.25 -41.38
CA GLN A 686 18.90 28.31 -41.81
C GLN A 686 18.96 29.51 -40.84
N PRO A 687 18.58 30.74 -41.27
CA PRO A 687 18.40 31.87 -40.36
C PRO A 687 17.27 31.57 -39.37
N ILE A 688 17.40 32.03 -38.12
CA ILE A 688 16.27 32.03 -37.18
C ILE A 688 15.18 32.94 -37.75
N ARG A 689 13.96 32.41 -37.83
CA ARG A 689 12.78 33.12 -38.32
C ARG A 689 11.60 32.93 -37.36
N TYR A 690 10.76 33.95 -37.26
CA TYR A 690 9.39 33.87 -36.76
C TYR A 690 8.46 34.40 -37.85
N ALA A 691 7.25 33.86 -38.01
CA ALA A 691 6.30 34.32 -39.01
C ALA A 691 4.92 34.52 -38.38
N SER A 692 4.23 35.60 -38.76
CA SER A 692 2.85 35.83 -38.32
C SER A 692 2.06 36.72 -39.28
N ILE A 693 0.74 36.66 -39.15
CA ILE A 693 -0.21 37.59 -39.77
C ILE A 693 -0.69 38.67 -38.79
N ASP A 694 -0.19 38.63 -37.55
CA ASP A 694 -0.62 39.47 -36.44
C ASP A 694 0.52 40.43 -36.04
N GLU A 695 0.28 41.73 -36.24
CA GLU A 695 1.24 42.79 -35.93
C GLU A 695 1.59 42.88 -34.43
N ALA A 696 0.69 42.46 -33.53
CA ALA A 696 1.00 42.42 -32.11
C ALA A 696 2.04 41.33 -31.79
N ASN A 697 1.87 40.12 -32.35
CA ASN A 697 2.85 39.03 -32.21
C ASN A 697 4.21 39.41 -32.84
N LEU A 698 4.19 40.03 -34.03
CA LEU A 698 5.42 40.50 -34.70
C LEU A 698 6.13 41.58 -33.86
N THR A 699 5.39 42.50 -33.25
CA THR A 699 5.95 43.54 -32.39
C THR A 699 6.53 42.94 -31.11
N ALA A 700 5.79 42.07 -30.42
CA ALA A 700 6.24 41.41 -29.19
C ALA A 700 7.55 40.62 -29.40
N VAL A 701 7.67 39.85 -30.49
CA VAL A 701 8.90 39.11 -30.82
C VAL A 701 10.06 40.05 -31.19
N ALA A 702 9.79 41.14 -31.91
CA ALA A 702 10.84 42.10 -32.31
C ALA A 702 11.37 42.92 -31.12
N GLU A 703 10.49 43.41 -30.25
CA GLU A 703 10.85 44.17 -29.05
C GLU A 703 11.59 43.30 -28.03
N ALA A 704 11.11 42.07 -27.79
CA ALA A 704 11.79 41.11 -26.92
C ALA A 704 13.18 40.75 -27.45
N ALA A 705 13.30 40.46 -28.75
CA ALA A 705 14.60 40.11 -29.37
C ALA A 705 15.61 41.26 -29.27
N HIS A 706 15.12 42.50 -29.36
CA HIS A 706 15.94 43.69 -29.15
C HIS A 706 16.36 43.86 -27.68
N ARG A 707 15.40 43.83 -26.74
CA ARG A 707 15.65 44.08 -25.31
C ARG A 707 16.52 43.00 -24.66
N ARG A 708 16.25 41.72 -24.91
CA ARG A 708 16.97 40.61 -24.26
C ARG A 708 18.25 40.20 -24.97
N PHE A 709 18.24 40.16 -26.30
CA PHE A 709 19.34 39.59 -27.10
C PHE A 709 20.11 40.64 -27.93
N GLY A 710 19.72 41.91 -27.89
CA GLY A 710 20.30 42.98 -28.71
C GLY A 710 19.99 42.86 -30.20
N ILE A 711 19.07 41.97 -30.60
CA ILE A 711 18.80 41.63 -31.99
C ILE A 711 17.75 42.57 -32.58
N THR A 712 18.16 43.40 -33.53
CA THR A 712 17.23 44.12 -34.41
C THR A 712 16.62 43.14 -35.42
N ALA A 713 15.33 42.82 -35.24
CA ALA A 713 14.59 41.97 -36.16
C ALA A 713 14.45 42.63 -37.55
N ILE A 714 14.63 41.85 -38.61
CA ILE A 714 14.46 42.30 -40.01
C ILE A 714 13.14 41.73 -40.53
N ARG A 715 12.20 42.61 -40.94
CA ARG A 715 10.97 42.21 -41.64
C ARG A 715 11.26 41.81 -43.09
N ASP A 716 10.91 40.59 -43.44
CA ASP A 716 10.82 40.05 -44.81
C ASP A 716 9.33 40.00 -45.21
N ASP A 717 8.87 41.00 -45.95
CA ASP A 717 7.50 41.06 -46.47
C ASP A 717 7.40 40.43 -47.87
N HIS A 718 6.92 39.20 -47.93
CA HIS A 718 6.72 38.47 -49.18
C HIS A 718 5.26 38.57 -49.66
N ALA A 719 5.00 39.42 -50.65
CA ALA A 719 3.65 39.68 -51.18
C ALA A 719 2.86 38.42 -51.62
N ALA A 720 3.55 37.35 -52.02
CA ALA A 720 2.94 36.07 -52.38
C ALA A 720 2.60 35.17 -51.17
N ALA A 721 3.26 35.37 -50.02
CA ALA A 721 3.19 34.46 -48.87
C ALA A 721 2.00 34.71 -47.93
N ARG A 722 1.38 35.90 -47.99
CA ARG A 722 0.30 36.36 -47.09
C ARG A 722 0.64 36.34 -45.59
N VAL A 723 1.93 36.33 -45.26
CA VAL A 723 2.46 36.30 -43.89
C VAL A 723 3.77 37.10 -43.86
N THR A 724 3.97 37.91 -42.81
CA THR A 724 5.21 38.67 -42.60
C THR A 724 6.18 37.80 -41.80
N SER A 725 7.44 37.77 -42.19
CA SER A 725 8.48 36.99 -41.52
C SER A 725 9.53 37.90 -40.88
N LEU A 726 9.79 37.73 -39.59
CA LEU A 726 10.95 38.30 -38.93
C LEU A 726 12.15 37.37 -39.12
N ARG A 727 13.25 37.86 -39.68
CA ARG A 727 14.58 37.28 -39.47
C ARG A 727 15.19 37.85 -38.20
N LEU A 728 15.78 36.97 -37.39
CA LEU A 728 16.50 37.33 -36.16
C LEU A 728 18.01 37.12 -36.38
N PRO A 729 18.72 38.07 -37.02
CA PRO A 729 20.17 37.98 -37.27
C PRO A 729 20.96 38.08 -35.95
N ALA A 730 22.23 37.68 -35.96
CA ALA A 730 23.12 38.02 -34.85
C ALA A 730 23.42 39.54 -34.88
N PRO A 731 23.58 40.22 -33.73
CA PRO A 731 23.86 41.66 -33.68
C PRO A 731 25.33 41.99 -34.03
N TYR A 732 26.13 40.98 -34.37
CA TYR A 732 27.52 41.07 -34.78
C TYR A 732 27.83 40.08 -35.90
N ARG A 733 28.91 40.33 -36.65
CA ARG A 733 29.41 39.42 -37.67
C ARG A 733 29.81 38.07 -37.05
N LEU A 734 29.20 36.99 -37.51
CA LEU A 734 29.54 35.63 -37.10
C LEU A 734 30.97 35.27 -37.53
N ALA A 735 31.67 34.53 -36.66
CA ALA A 735 33.06 34.11 -36.81
C ALA A 735 33.28 32.78 -36.07
N ARG A 736 34.45 32.15 -36.21
CA ARG A 736 34.76 30.92 -35.44
C ARG A 736 34.65 31.20 -33.94
N GLY A 737 33.79 30.46 -33.25
CA GLY A 737 33.49 30.66 -31.82
C GLY A 737 32.44 31.73 -31.50
N LYS A 738 31.87 32.46 -32.48
CA LYS A 738 30.77 33.40 -32.27
C LYS A 738 29.49 32.91 -32.93
N ARG A 739 28.46 32.65 -32.11
CA ARG A 739 27.13 32.16 -32.50
C ARG A 739 26.09 33.30 -32.44
N ASN A 740 24.90 33.11 -33.00
CA ASN A 740 23.78 34.02 -32.75
C ASN A 740 23.31 33.86 -31.28
N PRO A 741 23.03 34.94 -30.53
CA PRO A 741 22.63 34.85 -29.11
C PRO A 741 21.43 33.92 -28.85
N ILE A 742 20.33 34.06 -29.62
CA ILE A 742 19.16 33.17 -29.51
C ILE A 742 19.53 31.74 -29.95
N ALA A 743 20.42 31.58 -30.93
CA ALA A 743 20.87 30.25 -31.35
C ALA A 743 21.77 29.53 -30.34
N ALA A 744 22.40 30.25 -29.41
CA ALA A 744 23.20 29.69 -28.31
C ALA A 744 22.30 29.33 -27.13
N TRP A 745 21.45 30.26 -26.69
CA TRP A 745 20.42 30.01 -25.68
C TRP A 745 19.48 28.84 -26.05
N LEU A 746 19.13 28.69 -27.33
CA LEU A 746 18.40 27.50 -27.80
C LEU A 746 19.25 26.20 -27.85
N ASP A 747 20.58 26.24 -27.86
CA ASP A 747 21.40 25.04 -27.62
C ASP A 747 21.30 24.63 -26.15
N ASP A 748 21.43 25.60 -25.24
CA ASP A 748 21.40 25.38 -23.78
C ASP A 748 20.06 24.78 -23.33
N LEU A 749 18.97 25.13 -24.03
CA LEU A 749 17.62 24.56 -23.86
C LEU A 749 17.37 23.26 -24.67
N GLY A 750 18.37 22.74 -25.39
CA GLY A 750 18.25 21.52 -26.21
C GLY A 750 17.37 21.65 -27.47
N LEU A 751 16.91 22.86 -27.81
CA LEU A 751 15.94 23.13 -28.88
C LEU A 751 16.57 23.45 -30.24
N PHE A 752 17.80 23.93 -30.30
CA PHE A 752 18.35 24.47 -31.55
C PHE A 752 18.53 23.38 -32.61
N GLY A 753 17.95 23.64 -33.79
CA GLY A 753 18.01 22.73 -34.92
C GLY A 753 16.80 21.79 -35.07
N LEU A 754 15.96 21.66 -34.05
CA LEU A 754 14.77 20.79 -34.06
C LEU A 754 13.69 21.29 -35.04
N ARG A 755 12.90 20.35 -35.56
CA ARG A 755 11.73 20.57 -36.43
C ARG A 755 10.44 20.53 -35.60
N SER A 756 9.32 20.95 -36.20
CA SER A 756 8.00 21.07 -35.57
C SER A 756 7.47 19.84 -34.81
N HIS A 757 7.95 18.64 -35.13
CA HIS A 757 7.55 17.37 -34.50
C HIS A 757 8.54 16.88 -33.44
N GLU A 758 9.68 17.55 -33.30
CA GLU A 758 10.76 17.26 -32.34
C GLU A 758 10.78 18.29 -31.20
N LYS A 759 10.18 19.48 -31.38
CA LYS A 759 10.06 20.52 -30.35
C LYS A 759 9.36 20.00 -29.07
N PHE A 760 9.77 20.52 -27.92
CA PHE A 760 9.21 20.23 -26.60
C PHE A 760 9.27 21.50 -25.72
N ILE A 761 8.72 21.47 -24.50
CA ILE A 761 8.86 22.58 -23.54
C ILE A 761 10.06 22.31 -22.62
N PRO A 762 11.05 23.22 -22.50
CA PRO A 762 12.18 23.06 -21.60
C PRO A 762 11.79 23.05 -20.12
N ASP A 763 12.50 22.25 -19.33
CA ASP A 763 12.18 21.94 -17.92
C ASP A 763 12.02 23.17 -17.02
N GLY A 764 12.82 24.22 -17.24
CA GLY A 764 12.73 25.46 -16.47
C GLY A 764 11.40 26.22 -16.62
N ILE A 765 10.60 25.95 -17.67
CA ILE A 765 9.26 26.51 -17.83
C ILE A 765 8.27 25.90 -16.82
N PHE A 766 8.49 24.66 -16.38
CA PHE A 766 7.66 24.01 -15.37
C PHE A 766 7.88 24.61 -13.97
N ALA A 767 9.10 25.10 -13.72
CA ALA A 767 9.52 25.77 -12.48
C ALA A 767 9.01 27.23 -12.34
N LEU A 768 8.36 27.80 -13.36
CA LEU A 768 7.95 29.22 -13.35
C LEU A 768 6.92 29.54 -12.24
N PRO A 769 6.91 30.80 -11.74
CA PRO A 769 5.76 31.37 -11.06
C PRO A 769 4.48 31.24 -11.90
N LYS A 770 3.32 31.12 -11.24
CA LYS A 770 2.03 30.89 -11.91
C LYS A 770 1.65 31.99 -12.92
N GLU A 771 2.08 33.23 -12.67
CA GLU A 771 1.82 34.37 -13.57
C GLU A 771 2.70 34.32 -14.83
N GLN A 772 3.99 34.02 -14.67
CA GLN A 772 4.91 33.80 -15.80
C GLN A 772 4.53 32.58 -16.62
N LEU A 773 4.02 31.53 -15.97
CA LEU A 773 3.47 30.35 -16.64
C LEU A 773 2.22 30.70 -17.47
N ALA A 774 1.29 31.47 -16.92
CA ALA A 774 0.15 31.98 -17.68
C ALA A 774 0.62 32.80 -18.90
N ARG A 775 1.64 33.65 -18.74
CA ARG A 775 2.20 34.46 -19.83
C ARG A 775 2.85 33.62 -20.93
N PHE A 776 3.59 32.58 -20.56
CA PHE A 776 4.15 31.62 -21.51
C PHE A 776 3.03 30.97 -22.36
N ILE A 777 1.97 30.48 -21.71
CA ILE A 777 0.83 29.86 -22.41
C ILE A 777 0.07 30.90 -23.26
N HIS A 778 -0.14 32.12 -22.76
CA HIS A 778 -0.80 33.24 -23.46
C HIS A 778 -0.13 33.58 -24.79
N HIS A 779 1.21 33.60 -24.83
CA HIS A 779 1.96 33.82 -26.07
C HIS A 779 2.05 32.57 -26.94
N LEU A 780 2.21 31.36 -26.36
CA LEU A 780 2.28 30.13 -27.13
C LEU A 780 0.96 29.90 -27.90
N TRP A 781 -0.17 30.14 -27.24
CA TRP A 781 -1.51 29.99 -27.83
C TRP A 781 -1.83 31.02 -28.93
N SER A 782 -1.01 32.05 -29.15
CA SER A 782 -1.21 33.00 -30.26
C SER A 782 -0.84 32.42 -31.64
N THR A 783 -0.06 31.32 -31.64
CA THR A 783 0.49 30.64 -32.81
C THR A 783 -0.46 29.57 -33.38
N ASP A 784 -0.24 28.28 -33.07
CA ASP A 784 -1.14 27.17 -33.45
C ASP A 784 -2.45 27.13 -32.62
N GLY A 785 -2.55 27.96 -31.57
CA GLY A 785 -3.67 27.99 -30.65
C GLY A 785 -4.94 28.66 -31.19
N SER A 786 -6.07 27.96 -31.10
CA SER A 786 -7.36 28.34 -31.67
C SER A 786 -8.37 28.62 -30.57
N VAL A 787 -9.03 29.78 -30.66
CA VAL A 787 -10.14 30.20 -29.78
C VAL A 787 -11.23 30.80 -30.66
N ARG A 788 -12.43 30.20 -30.65
CA ARG A 788 -13.61 30.77 -31.32
C ARG A 788 -14.92 30.28 -30.71
N TRP A 789 -15.94 31.13 -30.80
CA TRP A 789 -17.32 30.75 -30.55
C TRP A 789 -17.91 30.04 -31.77
N ASP A 790 -18.66 28.95 -31.56
CA ASP A 790 -19.42 28.27 -32.60
C ASP A 790 -20.91 28.47 -32.37
N ALA A 791 -21.43 29.60 -32.88
CA ALA A 791 -22.82 29.99 -32.72
C ALA A 791 -23.84 28.99 -33.31
N LYS A 792 -23.43 28.10 -34.24
CA LYS A 792 -24.32 27.05 -34.78
C LYS A 792 -24.45 25.85 -33.85
N ALA A 793 -23.43 25.59 -33.03
CA ALA A 793 -23.39 24.46 -32.10
C ALA A 793 -23.47 24.88 -30.63
N GLY A 794 -23.64 26.18 -30.33
CA GLY A 794 -23.79 26.72 -28.98
C GLY A 794 -22.60 26.45 -28.05
N GLN A 795 -21.37 26.37 -28.59
CA GLN A 795 -20.20 25.94 -27.84
C GLN A 795 -18.93 26.73 -28.20
N ALA A 796 -18.04 26.91 -27.22
CA ALA A 796 -16.70 27.41 -27.48
C ALA A 796 -15.79 26.27 -27.99
N ARG A 797 -15.01 26.57 -29.03
CA ARG A 797 -13.94 25.70 -29.54
C ARG A 797 -12.59 26.33 -29.16
N ILE A 798 -12.00 25.82 -28.08
CA ILE A 798 -10.65 26.17 -27.61
C ILE A 798 -9.75 24.94 -27.78
N TYR A 799 -8.70 25.04 -28.60
CA TYR A 799 -7.72 23.96 -28.79
C TYR A 799 -6.36 24.48 -29.24
N TYR A 800 -5.29 23.74 -28.92
CA TYR A 800 -3.95 23.89 -29.48
C TYR A 800 -3.66 22.71 -30.42
N ALA A 801 -2.91 22.91 -31.49
CA ALA A 801 -2.53 21.85 -32.44
C ALA A 801 -1.02 21.79 -32.64
N SER A 802 -0.44 20.60 -32.76
CA SER A 802 0.97 20.44 -33.14
C SER A 802 1.22 19.15 -33.92
N THR A 803 2.45 19.01 -34.44
CA THR A 803 2.98 17.73 -34.94
C THR A 803 3.97 17.08 -33.97
N SER A 804 4.32 17.74 -32.86
CA SER A 804 5.02 17.12 -31.74
C SER A 804 4.01 16.57 -30.73
N ARG A 805 4.20 15.32 -30.31
CA ARG A 805 3.44 14.70 -29.22
C ARG A 805 3.87 15.32 -27.88
N ARG A 806 5.18 15.31 -27.60
CA ARG A 806 5.77 15.82 -26.35
C ARG A 806 5.35 17.26 -26.04
N LEU A 807 5.46 18.20 -26.98
CA LEU A 807 5.02 19.60 -26.81
C LEU A 807 3.55 19.72 -26.36
N VAL A 808 2.69 18.80 -26.78
CA VAL A 808 1.25 18.81 -26.46
C VAL A 808 0.97 18.15 -25.12
N ASP A 809 1.72 17.11 -24.73
CA ASP A 809 1.68 16.56 -23.37
C ASP A 809 2.24 17.54 -22.34
N ASP A 810 3.37 18.17 -22.65
CA ASP A 810 3.97 19.24 -21.86
C ASP A 810 2.96 20.37 -21.61
N LEU A 811 2.33 20.89 -22.67
CA LEU A 811 1.29 21.92 -22.56
C LEU A 811 0.06 21.46 -21.76
N ALA A 812 -0.34 20.19 -21.89
CA ALA A 812 -1.43 19.62 -21.09
C ALA A 812 -1.07 19.61 -19.60
N ARG A 813 0.17 19.30 -19.23
CA ARG A 813 0.66 19.33 -17.84
C ARG A 813 0.74 20.76 -17.29
N LEU A 814 1.20 21.73 -18.07
CA LEU A 814 1.23 23.15 -17.67
C LEU A 814 -0.18 23.70 -17.35
N LEU A 815 -1.21 23.30 -18.11
CA LEU A 815 -2.60 23.69 -17.85
C LEU A 815 -3.14 23.15 -16.50
N LEU A 816 -2.63 22.04 -15.98
CA LEU A 816 -3.05 21.49 -14.68
C LEU A 816 -2.64 22.40 -13.51
N ARG A 817 -1.54 23.18 -13.62
CA ARG A 817 -1.16 24.21 -12.62
C ARG A 817 -2.14 25.40 -12.57
N HIS A 818 -2.99 25.54 -13.59
CA HIS A 818 -4.12 26.49 -13.62
C HIS A 818 -5.47 25.82 -13.30
N ASN A 819 -5.48 24.53 -12.94
CA ASN A 819 -6.69 23.71 -12.81
C ASN A 819 -7.54 23.74 -14.10
N ILE A 820 -6.90 23.70 -15.27
CA ILE A 820 -7.57 23.64 -16.59
C ILE A 820 -7.37 22.24 -17.14
N PHE A 821 -8.42 21.42 -17.09
CA PHE A 821 -8.37 20.08 -17.67
C PHE A 821 -8.50 20.12 -19.20
N SER A 822 -7.71 19.31 -19.89
CA SER A 822 -7.69 19.20 -21.35
C SER A 822 -7.71 17.75 -21.82
N ARG A 823 -8.03 17.52 -23.11
CA ARG A 823 -7.97 16.20 -23.75
C ARG A 823 -7.26 16.27 -25.10
N ILE A 824 -6.30 15.38 -25.31
CA ILE A 824 -5.52 15.26 -26.54
C ILE A 824 -6.25 14.32 -27.51
N LYS A 825 -6.28 14.69 -28.79
CA LYS A 825 -6.84 13.89 -29.89
C LYS A 825 -5.87 13.82 -31.06
N THR A 826 -5.58 12.61 -31.51
CA THR A 826 -4.80 12.37 -32.73
C THR A 826 -5.67 12.61 -33.96
N VAL A 827 -5.23 13.51 -34.83
CA VAL A 827 -5.86 13.87 -36.10
C VAL A 827 -4.97 13.36 -37.23
N LYS A 828 -5.38 12.26 -37.86
CA LYS A 828 -4.64 11.65 -38.97
C LYS A 828 -5.01 12.32 -40.30
N LYS A 829 -4.02 12.57 -41.16
CA LYS A 829 -4.21 13.08 -42.52
C LYS A 829 -3.42 12.19 -43.49
N ALA A 830 -4.10 11.63 -44.49
CA ALA A 830 -3.47 10.73 -45.46
C ALA A 830 -2.26 11.40 -46.14
N GLY A 831 -1.14 10.68 -46.23
CA GLY A 831 0.13 11.19 -46.78
C GLY A 831 0.85 12.24 -45.91
N TYR A 832 0.46 12.41 -44.65
CA TYR A 832 1.07 13.35 -43.71
C TYR A 832 1.32 12.70 -42.34
N ARG A 833 2.08 13.37 -41.46
CA ARG A 833 2.25 12.93 -40.07
C ARG A 833 0.94 13.06 -39.30
N ASP A 834 0.77 12.24 -38.26
CA ASP A 834 -0.28 12.44 -37.26
C ASP A 834 -0.11 13.83 -36.61
N GLY A 835 -1.21 14.57 -36.48
CA GLY A 835 -1.28 15.80 -35.70
C GLY A 835 -1.93 15.55 -34.34
N TYR A 836 -1.51 16.28 -33.31
CA TYR A 836 -2.03 16.17 -31.95
C TYR A 836 -2.76 17.46 -31.59
N HIS A 837 -4.05 17.34 -31.30
CA HIS A 837 -4.91 18.48 -30.93
C HIS A 837 -5.31 18.36 -29.46
N LEU A 838 -4.82 19.28 -28.62
CA LEU A 838 -5.24 19.44 -27.23
C LEU A 838 -6.47 20.34 -27.18
N TYR A 839 -7.60 19.81 -26.73
CA TYR A 839 -8.85 20.53 -26.54
C TYR A 839 -9.10 20.86 -25.07
N ILE A 840 -9.49 22.10 -24.77
CA ILE A 840 -10.01 22.48 -23.45
C ILE A 840 -11.53 22.29 -23.50
N TYR A 841 -12.06 21.44 -22.60
CA TYR A 841 -13.47 21.02 -22.61
C TYR A 841 -14.20 21.36 -21.31
N GLY A 842 -15.47 21.75 -21.44
CA GLY A 842 -16.33 22.16 -20.32
C GLY A 842 -16.22 23.65 -20.05
N ALA A 843 -17.37 24.30 -19.88
CA ALA A 843 -17.46 25.76 -19.77
C ALA A 843 -16.57 26.33 -18.65
N GLU A 844 -16.43 25.62 -17.52
CA GLU A 844 -15.57 26.05 -16.42
C GLU A 844 -14.08 26.05 -16.77
N ASN A 845 -13.55 24.97 -17.38
CA ASN A 845 -12.15 24.94 -17.84
C ASN A 845 -11.90 26.00 -18.92
N GLN A 846 -12.86 26.20 -19.81
CA GLN A 846 -12.79 27.17 -20.89
C GLN A 846 -12.83 28.62 -20.36
N LEU A 847 -13.66 28.91 -19.34
CA LEU A 847 -13.67 30.19 -18.64
C LEU A 847 -12.38 30.42 -17.84
N ARG A 848 -11.89 29.44 -17.07
CA ARG A 848 -10.58 29.52 -16.39
C ARG A 848 -9.45 29.83 -17.37
N PHE A 849 -9.45 29.23 -18.56
CA PHE A 849 -8.51 29.58 -19.62
C PHE A 849 -8.69 31.03 -20.10
N CYS A 850 -9.91 31.45 -20.41
CA CYS A 850 -10.18 32.82 -20.88
C CYS A 850 -9.82 33.90 -19.84
N ASP A 851 -10.11 33.65 -18.56
CA ASP A 851 -10.00 34.63 -17.48
C ASP A 851 -8.61 34.66 -16.82
N GLN A 852 -7.86 33.54 -16.80
CA GLN A 852 -6.52 33.46 -16.17
C GLN A 852 -5.34 33.46 -17.15
N ILE A 853 -5.57 33.16 -18.45
CA ILE A 853 -4.49 33.00 -19.44
C ILE A 853 -4.78 33.85 -20.68
N GLY A 854 -5.93 33.64 -21.32
CA GLY A 854 -6.26 34.28 -22.59
C GLY A 854 -5.30 33.92 -23.73
N VAL A 855 -5.18 34.80 -24.72
CA VAL A 855 -4.32 34.61 -25.90
C VAL A 855 -3.80 35.98 -26.37
N HIS A 856 -2.55 36.05 -26.80
CA HIS A 856 -1.97 37.30 -27.31
C HIS A 856 -2.55 37.75 -28.67
N GLY A 857 -2.37 39.04 -28.97
CA GLY A 857 -2.73 39.64 -30.25
C GLY A 857 -4.23 39.67 -30.57
N LEU A 858 -4.57 39.69 -31.85
CA LEU A 858 -5.93 39.76 -32.39
C LEU A 858 -6.81 38.60 -31.93
N ARG A 859 -6.22 37.43 -31.61
CA ARG A 859 -6.94 36.28 -31.06
C ARG A 859 -7.49 36.56 -29.64
N GLY A 860 -6.86 37.46 -28.88
CA GLY A 860 -7.36 37.93 -27.58
C GLY A 860 -8.77 38.53 -27.65
N LEU A 861 -9.14 39.20 -28.75
CA LEU A 861 -10.49 39.71 -28.96
C LEU A 861 -11.54 38.58 -29.02
N LYS A 862 -11.15 37.41 -29.54
CA LYS A 862 -12.01 36.21 -29.58
C LYS A 862 -12.06 35.47 -28.25
N VAL A 863 -11.09 35.67 -27.36
CA VAL A 863 -11.19 35.22 -25.95
C VAL A 863 -12.32 35.96 -25.25
N LEU A 864 -12.44 37.29 -25.41
CA LEU A 864 -13.50 38.10 -24.79
C LEU A 864 -14.91 37.70 -25.29
N GLU A 865 -15.05 37.51 -26.61
CA GLU A 865 -16.29 37.01 -27.23
C GLU A 865 -16.71 35.63 -26.70
N VAL A 866 -15.74 34.72 -26.56
CA VAL A 866 -15.96 33.37 -26.01
C VAL A 866 -16.27 33.42 -24.52
N ALA A 867 -15.57 34.23 -23.72
CA ALA A 867 -15.79 34.35 -22.28
C ALA A 867 -17.17 34.90 -21.96
N ALA A 868 -17.64 35.91 -22.69
CA ALA A 868 -19.00 36.43 -22.56
C ALA A 868 -20.03 35.34 -22.84
N ALA A 869 -19.95 34.69 -24.01
CA ALA A 869 -20.90 33.64 -24.41
C ALA A 869 -20.88 32.41 -23.49
N LEU A 870 -19.74 32.08 -22.87
CA LEU A 870 -19.61 30.96 -21.92
C LEU A 870 -20.24 31.25 -20.56
N ARG A 871 -20.28 32.51 -20.10
CA ARG A 871 -20.88 32.87 -18.79
C ARG A 871 -22.41 32.69 -18.78
N ASP A 872 -23.05 32.80 -19.94
CA ASP A 872 -24.49 32.53 -20.11
C ASP A 872 -24.82 31.02 -20.22
N ILE A 873 -23.81 30.15 -20.37
CA ILE A 873 -24.02 28.69 -20.46
C ILE A 873 -24.05 28.06 -19.07
N ARG A 874 -25.16 27.40 -18.75
CA ARG A 874 -25.21 26.48 -17.60
C ARG A 874 -24.29 25.27 -17.86
N GLY A 875 -23.11 25.28 -17.26
CA GLY A 875 -22.04 24.30 -17.51
C GLY A 875 -22.46 22.84 -17.33
N ASN A 876 -22.03 21.98 -18.26
CA ASN A 876 -22.22 20.53 -18.17
C ASN A 876 -21.25 19.92 -17.15
N THR A 877 -21.78 19.51 -16.00
CA THR A 877 -20.99 18.97 -14.88
C THR A 877 -20.49 17.53 -15.09
N ASN A 878 -20.85 16.86 -16.18
CA ASN A 878 -20.62 15.42 -16.38
C ASN A 878 -19.22 15.07 -16.92
N LEU A 879 -18.25 16.00 -16.84
CA LEU A 879 -16.87 15.81 -17.34
C LEU A 879 -15.89 15.37 -16.25
N ASP A 880 -16.01 15.95 -15.05
CA ASP A 880 -15.21 15.65 -13.85
C ASP A 880 -16.13 14.94 -12.84
N THR A 881 -16.12 13.61 -12.89
CA THR A 881 -17.10 12.75 -12.20
C THR A 881 -16.40 11.68 -11.38
N VAL A 882 -16.85 11.52 -10.13
CA VAL A 882 -16.48 10.37 -9.30
C VAL A 882 -17.25 9.15 -9.82
N PRO A 883 -16.66 7.94 -9.88
CA PRO A 883 -17.33 6.75 -10.39
C PRO A 883 -18.67 6.46 -9.68
N LYS A 884 -19.61 5.81 -10.38
CA LYS A 884 -21.00 5.59 -9.93
C LYS A 884 -21.08 4.77 -8.63
N GLU A 885 -20.02 4.03 -8.34
CA GLU A 885 -19.77 3.17 -7.20
C GLU A 885 -19.87 3.94 -5.87
N VAL A 886 -19.59 5.25 -5.86
CA VAL A 886 -19.79 6.11 -4.67
C VAL A 886 -21.24 6.20 -4.21
N TRP A 887 -22.22 5.91 -5.09
CA TRP A 887 -23.62 5.74 -4.68
C TRP A 887 -23.86 4.48 -3.83
N GLY A 888 -22.89 3.57 -3.69
CA GLY A 888 -22.83 2.59 -2.60
C GLY A 888 -22.74 3.31 -1.26
N ARG A 889 -21.56 3.91 -1.01
CA ARG A 889 -21.24 4.64 0.23
C ARG A 889 -22.28 5.67 0.65
N VAL A 890 -22.84 6.43 -0.31
CA VAL A 890 -23.91 7.40 -0.02
C VAL A 890 -25.19 6.74 0.51
N ARG A 891 -25.52 5.51 0.08
CA ARG A 891 -26.71 4.78 0.60
C ARG A 891 -26.46 4.15 1.97
N GLU A 892 -25.24 3.73 2.26
CA GLU A 892 -24.83 3.28 3.61
C GLU A 892 -25.00 4.42 4.61
N VAL A 893 -24.37 5.57 4.36
CA VAL A 893 -24.46 6.77 5.23
C VAL A 893 -25.89 7.29 5.38
N LEU A 894 -26.74 7.17 4.34
CA LEU A 894 -28.17 7.49 4.44
C LEU A 894 -28.94 6.54 5.36
N ALA A 895 -28.59 5.24 5.37
CA ALA A 895 -29.21 4.25 6.25
C ALA A 895 -28.73 4.42 7.69
N GLU A 896 -27.41 4.59 7.91
CA GLU A 896 -26.78 4.89 9.20
C GLU A 896 -27.46 6.10 9.87
N ARG A 897 -27.58 7.22 9.15
CA ARG A 897 -28.22 8.46 9.62
C ARG A 897 -29.76 8.44 9.55
N LYS A 898 -30.37 7.33 9.14
CA LYS A 898 -31.83 7.10 9.04
C LYS A 898 -32.59 8.15 8.18
N VAL A 899 -31.90 8.77 7.22
CA VAL A 899 -32.45 9.80 6.32
C VAL A 899 -33.12 9.14 5.12
N SER A 900 -34.43 9.39 4.92
CA SER A 900 -35.10 8.78 3.77
C SER A 900 -34.66 9.38 2.44
N HIS A 901 -34.77 8.60 1.36
CA HIS A 901 -34.52 9.09 -0.01
C HIS A 901 -35.40 10.29 -0.41
N ARG A 902 -36.51 10.58 0.31
CA ARG A 902 -37.35 11.76 0.08
C ARG A 902 -36.77 13.01 0.75
N GLU A 903 -36.34 12.88 2.00
CA GLU A 903 -35.68 13.97 2.74
C GLU A 903 -34.34 14.33 2.09
N PHE A 904 -33.54 13.34 1.71
CA PHE A 904 -32.31 13.53 0.95
C PHE A 904 -32.55 14.24 -0.40
N ALA A 905 -33.56 13.84 -1.17
CA ALA A 905 -33.89 14.50 -2.43
C ALA A 905 -34.31 15.97 -2.23
N ALA A 906 -35.06 16.26 -1.15
CA ALA A 906 -35.48 17.61 -0.77
C ALA A 906 -34.29 18.47 -0.31
N ALA A 907 -33.41 17.95 0.55
CA ALA A 907 -32.18 18.63 0.99
C ALA A 907 -31.25 18.95 -0.20
N MET A 908 -31.14 18.02 -1.17
CA MET A 908 -30.42 18.24 -2.42
C MET A 908 -31.06 19.28 -3.36
N GLY A 909 -32.25 19.82 -3.04
CA GLY A 909 -33.00 20.75 -3.88
C GLY A 909 -33.53 20.13 -5.18
N THR A 910 -33.79 18.81 -5.18
CA THR A 910 -34.17 18.05 -6.39
C THR A 910 -35.57 17.46 -6.30
N LYS A 911 -36.26 17.36 -7.44
CA LYS A 911 -37.47 16.53 -7.53
C LYS A 911 -37.09 15.07 -7.38
N PHE A 912 -37.73 14.37 -6.45
CA PHE A 912 -37.57 12.93 -6.24
C PHE A 912 -37.78 12.17 -7.55
N SER A 913 -36.72 11.52 -8.05
CA SER A 913 -36.64 10.93 -9.40
C SER A 913 -36.44 9.40 -9.38
N GLY A 914 -36.83 8.77 -8.27
CA GLY A 914 -36.69 7.33 -8.07
C GLY A 914 -35.23 6.88 -8.15
N SER A 915 -34.96 5.80 -8.89
CA SER A 915 -33.60 5.25 -9.03
C SER A 915 -32.71 6.01 -10.03
N THR A 916 -33.21 7.05 -10.70
CA THR A 916 -32.50 7.73 -11.79
C THR A 916 -31.22 8.43 -11.35
N LEU A 917 -31.19 8.96 -10.11
CA LEU A 917 -30.02 9.64 -9.54
C LEU A 917 -28.79 8.72 -9.48
N TRP A 918 -29.00 7.47 -9.05
CA TRP A 918 -27.95 6.49 -8.78
C TRP A 918 -27.36 5.85 -10.05
N LYS A 919 -28.00 6.01 -11.21
CA LYS A 919 -27.58 5.40 -12.49
C LYS A 919 -26.39 6.09 -13.16
N HIS A 920 -26.01 7.29 -12.69
CA HIS A 920 -25.01 8.12 -13.33
C HIS A 920 -23.95 8.59 -12.34
N ALA A 921 -22.68 8.52 -12.74
CA ALA A 921 -21.52 9.02 -12.00
C ALA A 921 -21.73 10.48 -11.54
N PRO A 922 -21.68 10.81 -10.23
CA PRO A 922 -21.87 12.17 -9.75
C PRO A 922 -20.71 13.09 -10.15
N SER A 923 -21.02 14.36 -10.43
CA SER A 923 -20.01 15.40 -10.51
C SER A 923 -19.47 15.75 -9.12
N ARG A 924 -18.23 16.21 -9.02
CA ARG A 924 -17.62 16.60 -7.73
C ARG A 924 -18.44 17.63 -6.96
N GLN A 925 -18.99 18.65 -7.64
CA GLN A 925 -19.88 19.63 -7.02
C GLN A 925 -21.18 19.01 -6.48
N ARG A 926 -21.68 17.91 -7.08
CA ARG A 926 -22.81 17.17 -6.51
C ARG A 926 -22.38 16.35 -5.31
N LEU A 927 -21.23 15.68 -5.37
CA LEU A 927 -20.73 14.87 -4.26
C LEU A 927 -20.37 15.72 -3.03
N ALA A 928 -19.77 16.91 -3.22
CA ALA A 928 -19.55 17.88 -2.16
C ALA A 928 -20.85 18.22 -1.43
N LYS A 929 -21.91 18.60 -2.17
CA LYS A 929 -23.25 18.84 -1.56
C LYS A 929 -23.84 17.64 -0.84
N VAL A 930 -23.53 16.43 -1.29
CA VAL A 930 -23.94 15.20 -0.59
C VAL A 930 -23.13 15.02 0.70
N ALA A 931 -21.82 15.32 0.69
CA ALA A 931 -20.99 15.36 1.89
C ALA A 931 -21.44 16.46 2.87
N ASP A 932 -21.78 17.66 2.40
CA ASP A 932 -22.31 18.76 3.21
C ASP A 932 -23.62 18.37 3.92
N ILE A 933 -24.53 17.69 3.20
CA ILE A 933 -25.86 17.28 3.70
C ILE A 933 -25.78 16.06 4.63
N LEU A 934 -24.82 15.16 4.38
CA LEU A 934 -24.61 13.95 5.17
C LEU A 934 -23.49 14.09 6.21
N ASP A 935 -22.85 15.26 6.29
CA ASP A 935 -21.80 15.62 7.25
C ASP A 935 -20.76 14.48 7.39
N ASN A 936 -20.16 14.11 6.25
CA ASN A 936 -19.32 12.92 6.12
C ASN A 936 -17.99 13.23 5.43
N ALA A 937 -16.89 13.06 6.17
CA ALA A 937 -15.53 13.36 5.72
C ALA A 937 -15.05 12.49 4.55
N ASP A 938 -15.41 11.19 4.50
CA ASP A 938 -15.02 10.29 3.39
C ASP A 938 -15.51 10.85 2.04
N LEU A 939 -16.79 11.26 2.01
CA LEU A 939 -17.44 11.82 0.82
C LEU A 939 -16.89 13.22 0.48
N GLU A 940 -16.48 14.01 1.47
CA GLU A 940 -15.80 15.30 1.25
C GLU A 940 -14.41 15.11 0.63
N VAL A 941 -13.60 14.18 1.14
CA VAL A 941 -12.29 13.82 0.57
C VAL A 941 -12.46 13.32 -0.86
N LEU A 942 -13.42 12.43 -1.11
CA LEU A 942 -13.74 11.94 -2.46
C LEU A 942 -14.19 13.08 -3.41
N ALA A 943 -14.86 14.11 -2.89
CA ALA A 943 -15.28 15.28 -3.68
C ALA A 943 -14.14 16.28 -3.95
N THR A 944 -13.19 16.44 -3.03
CA THR A 944 -12.19 17.52 -3.03
C THR A 944 -10.78 17.13 -3.49
N ASN A 945 -10.46 15.84 -3.60
CA ASN A 945 -9.12 15.33 -3.95
C ASN A 945 -8.58 15.70 -5.35
N ASP A 946 -7.29 15.40 -5.58
CA ASP A 946 -6.51 15.86 -6.73
C ASP A 946 -6.55 14.89 -7.92
N ILE A 947 -7.44 13.89 -7.86
CA ILE A 947 -7.56 12.82 -8.86
C ILE A 947 -8.65 13.10 -9.90
N PHE A 948 -8.35 12.81 -11.16
CA PHE A 948 -9.29 12.73 -12.26
C PHE A 948 -9.44 11.26 -12.67
N TRP A 949 -10.65 10.73 -12.51
CA TRP A 949 -11.00 9.34 -12.81
C TRP A 949 -11.18 9.14 -14.32
N ASP A 950 -10.06 8.94 -15.01
CA ASP A 950 -9.99 8.84 -16.47
C ASP A 950 -10.35 7.44 -16.96
N THR A 951 -10.96 7.34 -18.14
CA THR A 951 -11.44 6.07 -18.68
C THR A 951 -10.38 5.44 -19.57
N VAL A 952 -10.04 4.17 -19.33
CA VAL A 952 -9.21 3.35 -20.21
C VAL A 952 -9.93 3.16 -21.54
N THR A 953 -9.28 3.51 -22.65
CA THR A 953 -9.83 3.41 -24.02
C THR A 953 -9.27 2.25 -24.83
N SER A 954 -8.01 1.86 -24.58
CA SER A 954 -7.43 0.62 -25.07
C SER A 954 -6.28 0.17 -24.18
N ILE A 955 -6.04 -1.14 -24.19
CA ILE A 955 -4.87 -1.82 -23.64
C ILE A 955 -4.36 -2.70 -24.79
N GLU A 956 -3.10 -2.54 -25.17
CA GLU A 956 -2.50 -3.18 -26.34
C GLU A 956 -1.12 -3.72 -25.94
N SER A 957 -0.87 -5.03 -26.07
CA SER A 957 0.50 -5.55 -25.90
C SER A 957 1.43 -4.87 -26.90
N VAL A 958 2.61 -4.49 -26.42
CA VAL A 958 3.73 -3.97 -27.20
C VAL A 958 4.94 -4.92 -27.17
N GLY A 959 4.69 -6.18 -26.83
CA GLY A 959 5.68 -7.25 -26.73
C GLY A 959 6.60 -7.12 -25.51
N GLU A 960 7.63 -7.95 -25.48
CA GLU A 960 8.67 -7.91 -24.47
C GLU A 960 9.53 -6.65 -24.58
N GLN A 961 9.74 -5.96 -23.45
CA GLN A 961 10.63 -4.80 -23.37
C GLN A 961 11.44 -4.85 -22.07
N PRO A 962 12.64 -4.23 -22.01
CA PRO A 962 13.33 -3.96 -20.75
C PRO A 962 12.44 -3.14 -19.83
N VAL A 963 12.27 -3.61 -18.60
CA VAL A 963 11.43 -2.98 -17.58
C VAL A 963 12.22 -2.61 -16.33
N TYR A 964 11.70 -1.63 -15.61
CA TYR A 964 12.34 -0.89 -14.54
C TYR A 964 11.32 -0.65 -13.42
N ASP A 965 11.86 -0.38 -12.24
CA ASP A 965 11.09 -0.14 -11.02
C ASP A 965 11.74 1.02 -10.25
N ALA A 966 10.99 1.68 -9.35
CA ALA A 966 11.42 2.90 -8.68
C ALA A 966 10.90 2.99 -7.24
N THR A 967 11.83 3.18 -6.31
CA THR A 967 11.56 3.25 -4.87
C THR A 967 11.21 4.65 -4.43
N VAL A 968 10.03 4.85 -3.84
CA VAL A 968 9.65 6.10 -3.14
C VAL A 968 9.46 5.85 -1.64
N LEU A 969 9.93 6.78 -0.80
CA LEU A 969 9.83 6.70 0.66
C LEU A 969 8.47 7.18 1.19
N ALA A 970 8.05 6.57 2.30
CA ALA A 970 6.86 6.90 3.11
C ALA A 970 5.50 6.80 2.41
N THR A 971 5.43 6.64 1.09
CA THR A 971 4.21 6.35 0.34
C THR A 971 4.43 5.22 -0.66
N HIS A 972 3.41 4.38 -0.80
CA HIS A 972 3.40 3.20 -1.67
C HIS A 972 3.09 3.55 -3.14
N ASN A 973 3.30 4.79 -3.58
CA ASN A 973 2.91 5.23 -4.93
C ASN A 973 3.70 6.45 -5.43
N PHE A 974 3.64 6.71 -6.74
CA PHE A 974 4.19 7.90 -7.40
C PHE A 974 3.36 8.30 -8.64
N VAL A 975 3.67 9.47 -9.21
CA VAL A 975 3.07 9.95 -10.47
C VAL A 975 4.04 9.79 -11.64
N ALA A 976 3.62 9.09 -12.69
CA ALA A 976 4.30 9.08 -13.99
C ALA A 976 3.32 9.26 -15.15
N GLU A 977 3.72 9.96 -16.22
CA GLU A 977 2.86 10.35 -17.37
C GLU A 977 1.52 11.03 -16.96
N GLY A 978 1.48 11.62 -15.76
CA GLY A 978 0.27 12.19 -15.15
C GLY A 978 -0.76 11.16 -14.65
N ILE A 979 -0.34 9.92 -14.40
CA ILE A 979 -1.13 8.79 -13.85
C ILE A 979 -0.52 8.39 -12.50
N ALA A 980 -1.35 7.95 -11.55
CA ALA A 980 -0.90 7.45 -10.24
C ALA A 980 -0.66 5.93 -10.28
N LEU A 981 0.50 5.50 -9.78
CA LEU A 981 1.07 4.15 -9.95
C LEU A 981 1.66 3.65 -8.62
N HIS A 982 1.56 2.34 -8.36
CA HIS A 982 2.00 1.75 -7.09
C HIS A 982 3.52 1.43 -7.08
N ASN A 983 4.13 1.49 -5.90
CA ASN A 983 5.52 1.11 -5.58
C ASN A 983 5.61 -0.42 -5.33
N SER A 984 6.81 -0.97 -5.17
CA SER A 984 7.01 -2.42 -4.94
C SER A 984 6.97 -2.85 -3.47
N LEU A 985 6.58 -4.11 -3.23
CA LEU A 985 6.36 -4.72 -1.91
C LEU A 985 7.60 -4.75 -0.99
N GLU A 986 8.79 -4.75 -1.57
CA GLU A 986 10.08 -4.96 -0.90
C GLU A 986 10.45 -3.90 0.15
N GLN A 987 9.72 -2.77 0.22
CA GLN A 987 10.22 -1.55 0.83
C GLN A 987 10.19 -1.50 2.36
N ASP A 988 9.17 -2.06 3.02
CA ASP A 988 8.99 -1.95 4.47
C ASP A 988 10.01 -2.78 5.28
N ALA A 989 10.48 -3.90 4.71
CA ALA A 989 11.52 -4.73 5.31
C ALA A 989 12.86 -3.98 5.47
N ASP A 990 13.59 -4.28 6.53
CA ASP A 990 14.96 -3.80 6.74
C ASP A 990 15.98 -4.83 6.28
N VAL A 991 15.67 -6.11 6.40
CA VAL A 991 16.49 -7.23 5.92
C VAL A 991 15.64 -8.14 5.03
N VAL A 992 16.21 -8.59 3.91
CA VAL A 992 15.62 -9.61 3.03
C VAL A 992 16.64 -10.72 2.83
N ILE A 993 16.25 -11.94 3.19
CA ILE A 993 17.03 -13.16 3.01
C ILE A 993 16.29 -14.07 2.02
N LEU A 994 16.93 -14.40 0.90
CA LEU A 994 16.39 -15.32 -0.10
C LEU A 994 17.10 -16.67 0.03
N LEU A 995 16.34 -17.76 0.06
CA LEU A 995 16.89 -19.11 0.15
C LEU A 995 17.09 -19.72 -1.23
N HIS A 996 18.35 -20.05 -1.52
CA HIS A 996 18.72 -20.81 -2.72
C HIS A 996 19.34 -22.16 -2.32
N ARG A 997 19.08 -23.17 -3.14
CA ARG A 997 19.64 -24.52 -3.03
C ARG A 997 19.89 -25.03 -4.43
N GLU A 998 21.14 -25.00 -4.89
CA GLU A 998 21.53 -25.42 -6.24
C GLU A 998 21.11 -26.88 -6.51
N ASP A 999 21.35 -27.74 -5.52
CA ASP A 999 21.05 -29.18 -5.53
C ASP A 999 19.55 -29.53 -5.64
N ALA A 1000 18.65 -28.59 -5.34
CA ALA A 1000 17.21 -28.77 -5.46
C ALA A 1000 16.67 -28.50 -6.89
N TYR A 1001 17.49 -27.96 -7.79
CA TYR A 1001 17.08 -27.62 -9.16
C TYR A 1001 18.07 -28.09 -10.25
N GLU A 1002 19.26 -28.57 -9.87
CA GLU A 1002 20.32 -29.01 -10.79
C GLU A 1002 20.90 -30.38 -10.38
N ARG A 1003 20.60 -31.40 -11.19
CA ARG A 1003 20.91 -32.82 -10.92
C ARG A 1003 22.41 -33.15 -10.93
N GLU A 1004 23.23 -32.25 -11.47
CA GLU A 1004 24.69 -32.32 -11.51
C GLU A 1004 25.35 -31.21 -10.67
N SER A 1005 24.61 -30.61 -9.73
CA SER A 1005 25.11 -29.56 -8.82
C SER A 1005 26.41 -29.97 -8.14
N THR A 1006 27.35 -29.04 -8.08
CA THR A 1006 28.67 -29.27 -7.47
C THR A 1006 28.65 -29.15 -5.94
N ARG A 1007 27.51 -28.73 -5.37
CA ARG A 1007 27.33 -28.35 -3.96
C ARG A 1007 26.14 -29.09 -3.30
N PRO A 1008 26.09 -30.43 -3.33
CA PRO A 1008 24.96 -31.22 -2.83
C PRO A 1008 24.77 -31.08 -1.32
N GLY A 1009 23.56 -30.71 -0.88
CA GLY A 1009 23.25 -30.47 0.53
C GLY A 1009 23.66 -29.10 1.06
N GLU A 1010 24.20 -28.19 0.24
CA GLU A 1010 24.42 -26.79 0.60
C GLU A 1010 23.20 -25.92 0.28
N ALA A 1011 23.09 -24.77 0.96
CA ALA A 1011 22.15 -23.71 0.66
C ALA A 1011 22.84 -22.35 0.80
N ASP A 1012 22.44 -21.39 -0.04
CA ASP A 1012 22.86 -19.99 0.09
C ASP A 1012 21.72 -19.19 0.76
N PHE A 1013 22.07 -18.51 1.85
CA PHE A 1013 21.28 -17.43 2.45
C PHE A 1013 21.71 -16.12 1.78
N ILE A 1014 20.99 -15.74 0.73
CA ILE A 1014 21.28 -14.54 -0.08
C ILE A 1014 20.67 -13.34 0.66
N VAL A 1015 21.47 -12.54 1.35
CA VAL A 1015 21.00 -11.32 2.03
C VAL A 1015 20.85 -10.20 1.00
N ALA A 1016 19.80 -10.31 0.17
CA ALA A 1016 19.54 -9.46 -0.99
C ALA A 1016 19.22 -7.99 -0.64
N LYS A 1017 18.87 -7.71 0.62
CA LYS A 1017 18.66 -6.35 1.14
C LYS A 1017 19.08 -6.30 2.60
N HIS A 1018 19.84 -5.27 2.97
CA HIS A 1018 20.10 -4.90 4.35
C HIS A 1018 20.12 -3.36 4.46
N ARG A 1019 19.19 -2.78 5.22
CA ARG A 1019 18.96 -1.32 5.30
C ARG A 1019 20.09 -0.58 6.04
N ASN A 1020 20.72 -1.24 7.01
CA ASN A 1020 21.65 -0.63 7.96
C ASN A 1020 23.08 -1.23 7.89
N GLY A 1021 23.37 -2.10 6.92
CA GLY A 1021 24.63 -2.85 6.85
C GLY A 1021 24.84 -3.53 5.50
N PRO A 1022 25.88 -4.37 5.37
CA PRO A 1022 26.24 -5.03 4.12
C PRO A 1022 25.26 -6.13 3.71
N THR A 1023 25.21 -6.37 2.39
CA THR A 1023 24.55 -7.51 1.74
C THR A 1023 25.60 -8.53 1.31
N ALA A 1024 25.41 -9.81 1.63
CA ALA A 1024 26.30 -10.90 1.22
C ALA A 1024 25.51 -12.22 1.08
N ASP A 1025 26.15 -13.21 0.45
CA ASP A 1025 25.66 -14.58 0.36
C ASP A 1025 26.36 -15.43 1.42
N VAL A 1026 25.60 -15.96 2.39
CA VAL A 1026 26.12 -16.85 3.44
C VAL A 1026 25.84 -18.31 3.06
N VAL A 1027 26.85 -19.17 3.10
CA VAL A 1027 26.71 -20.60 2.76
C VAL A 1027 26.47 -21.43 4.02
N VAL A 1028 25.45 -22.29 3.99
CA VAL A 1028 25.11 -23.21 5.08
C VAL A 1028 24.85 -24.62 4.56
N ALA A 1029 24.99 -25.63 5.43
CA ALA A 1029 24.60 -27.00 5.11
C ALA A 1029 23.13 -27.26 5.48
N PHE A 1030 22.31 -27.70 4.52
CA PHE A 1030 20.92 -28.07 4.72
C PHE A 1030 20.77 -29.56 5.09
N GLN A 1031 20.45 -29.82 6.34
CA GLN A 1031 20.24 -31.17 6.87
C GLN A 1031 18.74 -31.50 6.90
N GLY A 1032 18.13 -31.59 5.72
CA GLY A 1032 16.68 -31.78 5.55
C GLY A 1032 16.09 -33.01 6.26
N HIS A 1033 16.88 -34.07 6.46
CA HIS A 1033 16.48 -35.25 7.23
C HIS A 1033 16.31 -34.99 8.74
N TYR A 1034 16.91 -33.91 9.26
CA TYR A 1034 16.67 -33.34 10.60
C TYR A 1034 15.85 -32.04 10.57
N SER A 1035 15.29 -31.65 9.41
CA SER A 1035 14.53 -30.41 9.19
C SER A 1035 15.22 -29.14 9.71
N ARG A 1036 16.52 -28.96 9.40
CA ARG A 1036 17.34 -27.83 9.88
C ARG A 1036 18.43 -27.41 8.90
N PHE A 1037 18.93 -26.19 9.04
CA PHE A 1037 20.21 -25.74 8.51
C PHE A 1037 21.29 -25.74 9.62
N VAL A 1038 22.56 -25.75 9.24
CA VAL A 1038 23.72 -25.55 10.15
C VAL A 1038 24.85 -24.80 9.41
N ASP A 1039 25.70 -24.11 10.16
CA ASP A 1039 26.94 -23.51 9.64
C ASP A 1039 27.81 -24.55 8.89
N MET A 1040 28.57 -24.05 7.91
CA MET A 1040 29.66 -24.80 7.31
C MET A 1040 30.80 -25.00 8.31
N ALA A 1041 31.62 -26.03 8.11
CA ALA A 1041 32.79 -26.27 8.94
C ALA A 1041 33.94 -25.35 8.50
N HIS A 1042 34.21 -24.28 9.26
CA HIS A 1042 35.40 -23.46 9.07
C HIS A 1042 36.65 -24.23 9.52
N ASP A 1043 37.64 -24.37 8.63
CA ASP A 1043 39.00 -24.78 8.98
C ASP A 1043 39.69 -23.61 9.71
N GLY A 1044 39.87 -23.74 11.03
CA GLY A 1044 40.49 -22.73 11.91
C GLY A 1044 41.99 -22.90 12.17
#